data_AF-A0AAQ3P4V1-F1
#
_entry.id   AF-A0AAQ3P4V1-F1
#
_cell.length_a   1.000
_cell.length_b   1.000
_cell.length_c   1.000
_cell.angle_alpha   90.00
_cell.angle_beta   90.00
_cell.angle_gamma   90.00
#
_symmetry.space_group_name_H-M   'P 1'
#
loop_
_entity.id
_entity.type
_entity.pdbx_description
1 polymer ?
#
loop_
_entity_poly.entity_id
_entity_poly.type
_entity_poly.pdbx_seq_one_letter_code
_entity_poly.pdbx_strand_id
1 'polypeptide(L)'
;MGDLTIINEGNHSEACIFTSLYSACFQIVLLLFLFRLLKRRALFQLFLFLCVFIWQKKEGNVSGPSGSHATNILINHDFSDGLNAWHPNDCHGYVVSSESGSQKAMTVGLDGNYAVITDRRQCWQGLEQDITDKISVGSTYMVSAFVGVYGRSAYSTHVKATLKLERHGSDPGYLEIGGTSCMGGSWKKLEGSFSLSTMPDRVIFYLEGPSPDFDLLIRSVNIHELKFDDGLNNWTGRGCKIALHDSMGDGKILPKSGKFFASATERTQSWNGIQQEITGRVQRKLAYEVTALVRIFGNSVTTSDVRATLWVQAPDLREQYIGIANVQATDKDWVQMQGKFLLNGSPSKVVVYLEGPPAGTDILVNTLVIKHAAKTPPSTPPDCEIAAFGVNIIENSNLGDGTNGWFPLGSCTLSVGSGSPRIIPSMARDSLGPHESLSGRYLLITNRTQTWMGPAQMITEKLKLFLTYQVSAWVRVGSGSTGPQNVNVALSVDDQWVNGGQVEIADGRWHEIGGSFRIEKQASKVMVYIQGPSSGVDLMIAGLQIFAVDRQARFKYLRRQTEKIRKRDITLKFSGLDSIGNLGTLVRVRQIQNDFPMGTCISRSNIDNEDFVDFFVKHFNWAVFGNELKWYWTEAQQGKLNYKDADEMLDLCQKNKIDTRGHCIFWEVDGTVQQWIKSLNKTDLMKAVQNRLNDLLTRYKGKFRHYDVNNEMLHGSFYQDKLGKDIRANMFKTAHQLDPSATLFVNDYHVEDGCDTRSSPEKYIQHILDLQQQGAPVGGIGIQGHIDSPVGPIVCSALDKLGTLGIPIWFTELDVSSTNEYVRADDLEVMLREAMAHPAIDGVMLWGFWELFMSRENSHLVNAEGELNEAGKRFLSLKQEWLSHSHGYADAQGQFSFRGFSGTYNVEVVTLAKKVSKTFVVDKGDSSVLVSIDL
;
A
#
# COMPACT_ATOMS: atom_id res chain seq x y z
N MET A 1 -6.05 -2.34 -68.48
CA MET A 1 -5.42 -1.78 -69.69
C MET A 1 -4.48 -0.67 -69.25
N GLY A 2 -3.19 -0.82 -69.55
CA GLY A 2 -2.20 0.27 -69.55
C GLY A 2 -1.28 0.36 -68.34
N ASP A 3 -0.15 -0.36 -68.39
CA ASP A 3 1.04 -0.13 -67.57
C ASP A 3 1.72 1.21 -67.89
N LEU A 4 2.29 1.87 -66.89
CA LEU A 4 3.58 2.56 -67.04
C LEU A 4 4.27 2.79 -65.68
N THR A 5 5.44 2.15 -65.57
CA THR A 5 6.40 2.13 -64.48
C THR A 5 7.30 3.39 -64.50
N ILE A 6 7.74 3.88 -63.32
CA ILE A 6 9.14 4.21 -62.92
C ILE A 6 9.15 5.15 -61.67
N ILE A 7 9.42 4.54 -60.51
CA ILE A 7 10.41 4.85 -59.45
C ILE A 7 11.10 6.25 -59.48
N ASN A 8 10.98 7.09 -58.42
CA ASN A 8 11.92 7.14 -57.28
C ASN A 8 11.56 8.21 -56.19
N GLU A 9 12.11 7.97 -55.00
CA GLU A 9 11.97 8.52 -53.64
C GLU A 9 11.84 10.05 -53.38
N GLY A 10 11.16 10.40 -52.28
CA GLY A 10 11.38 11.65 -51.51
C GLY A 10 10.20 12.18 -50.67
N ASN A 11 10.24 11.98 -49.34
CA ASN A 11 9.53 12.71 -48.26
C ASN A 11 7.99 12.92 -48.32
N HIS A 12 7.24 12.15 -47.52
CA HIS A 12 5.86 12.47 -47.14
C HIS A 12 5.70 12.64 -45.63
N SER A 13 5.78 13.89 -45.16
CA SER A 13 5.31 14.29 -43.83
C SER A 13 4.71 15.70 -43.87
N GLU A 14 3.74 15.97 -44.75
CA GLU A 14 3.05 17.28 -44.73
C GLU A 14 1.57 17.26 -45.19
N ALA A 15 0.98 16.11 -45.51
CA ALA A 15 -0.39 16.06 -46.03
C ALA A 15 -1.50 15.69 -45.00
N CYS A 16 -1.19 15.41 -43.74
CA CYS A 16 -2.20 15.05 -42.72
C CYS A 16 -2.60 16.17 -41.74
N ILE A 17 -2.05 17.37 -41.86
CA ILE A 17 -2.34 18.48 -40.93
C ILE A 17 -3.50 19.36 -41.42
N PHE A 18 -3.79 19.39 -42.72
CA PHE A 18 -4.82 20.29 -43.27
C PHE A 18 -6.27 19.79 -43.15
N THR A 19 -6.51 18.50 -42.91
CA THR A 19 -7.88 17.94 -42.78
C THR A 19 -8.42 17.93 -41.34
N SER A 20 -7.58 18.03 -40.30
CA SER A 20 -8.06 18.07 -38.91
C SER A 20 -8.42 19.48 -38.42
N LEU A 21 -7.75 20.52 -38.95
CA LEU A 21 -8.00 21.93 -38.59
C LEU A 21 -9.36 22.44 -39.09
N TYR A 22 -9.86 21.95 -40.22
CA TYR A 22 -11.18 22.35 -40.74
C TYR A 22 -12.35 21.76 -39.94
N SER A 23 -12.21 20.55 -39.39
CA SER A 23 -13.26 19.92 -38.57
C SER A 23 -13.40 20.58 -37.19
N ALA A 24 -12.28 20.95 -36.57
CA ALA A 24 -12.26 21.65 -35.29
C ALA A 24 -12.83 23.08 -35.39
N CYS A 25 -12.47 23.82 -36.44
CA CYS A 25 -13.02 25.17 -36.66
C CYS A 25 -14.53 25.16 -36.92
N PHE A 26 -15.07 24.13 -37.61
CA PHE A 26 -16.51 24.04 -37.89
C PHE A 26 -17.34 23.73 -36.63
N GLN A 27 -16.82 22.90 -35.72
CA GLN A 27 -17.49 22.62 -34.43
C GLN A 27 -17.46 23.83 -33.49
N ILE A 28 -16.37 24.61 -33.49
CA ILE A 28 -16.26 25.83 -32.67
C ILE A 28 -17.25 26.91 -33.13
N VAL A 29 -17.42 27.09 -34.44
CA VAL A 29 -18.40 28.04 -35.00
C VAL A 29 -19.85 27.63 -34.68
N LEU A 30 -20.14 26.32 -34.68
CA LEU A 30 -21.47 25.80 -34.32
C LEU A 30 -21.79 26.01 -32.82
N LEU A 31 -20.81 25.80 -31.93
CA LEU A 31 -20.96 26.10 -30.50
C LEU A 31 -21.13 27.60 -30.23
N LEU A 32 -20.38 28.47 -30.93
CA LEU A 32 -20.49 29.93 -30.80
C LEU A 32 -21.88 30.45 -31.22
N PHE A 33 -22.52 29.80 -32.19
CA PHE A 33 -23.88 30.13 -32.61
C PHE A 33 -24.93 29.70 -31.56
N LEU A 34 -24.75 28.53 -30.94
CA LEU A 34 -25.61 28.01 -29.87
C LEU A 34 -25.53 28.85 -28.58
N PHE A 35 -24.36 29.37 -28.22
CA PHE A 35 -24.20 30.22 -27.04
C PHE A 35 -24.82 31.62 -27.20
N ARG A 36 -24.91 32.14 -28.43
CA ARG A 36 -25.56 33.44 -28.72
C ARG A 36 -27.09 33.40 -28.59
N LEU A 37 -27.70 32.23 -28.78
CA LEU A 37 -29.15 32.03 -28.67
C LEU A 37 -29.65 31.86 -27.22
N LEU A 38 -28.79 31.53 -26.26
CA LEU A 38 -29.20 31.15 -24.90
C LEU A 38 -28.95 32.19 -23.78
N LYS A 39 -28.37 33.37 -24.07
CA LYS A 39 -28.12 34.47 -23.10
C LYS A 39 -27.58 34.04 -21.71
N ARG A 40 -26.67 33.06 -21.63
CA ARG A 40 -26.03 32.63 -20.36
C ARG A 40 -24.59 33.13 -20.26
N ARG A 41 -24.37 34.29 -19.60
CA ARG A 41 -23.05 34.92 -19.43
C ARG A 41 -22.07 34.15 -18.52
N ALA A 42 -22.56 33.38 -17.55
CA ALA A 42 -21.71 32.69 -16.56
C ALA A 42 -20.92 31.50 -17.13
N LEU A 43 -21.46 30.79 -18.14
CA LEU A 43 -20.80 29.64 -18.76
C LEU A 43 -19.69 30.05 -19.74
N PHE A 44 -19.75 31.26 -20.30
CA PHE A 44 -18.74 31.76 -21.24
C PHE A 44 -17.42 32.12 -20.54
N GLN A 45 -17.48 32.66 -19.31
CA GLN A 45 -16.29 32.91 -18.50
C GLN A 45 -15.61 31.62 -18.03
N LEU A 46 -16.38 30.57 -17.71
CA LEU A 46 -15.84 29.28 -17.29
C LEU A 46 -15.11 28.54 -18.44
N PHE A 47 -15.61 28.67 -19.67
CA PHE A 47 -15.00 28.05 -20.85
C PHE A 47 -13.69 28.74 -21.26
N LEU A 48 -13.62 30.08 -21.19
CA LEU A 48 -12.39 30.83 -21.41
C LEU A 48 -11.31 30.50 -20.36
N PHE A 49 -11.71 30.30 -19.10
CA PHE A 49 -10.78 29.88 -18.04
C PHE A 49 -10.21 28.47 -18.30
N LEU A 50 -11.04 27.53 -18.78
CA LEU A 50 -10.57 26.17 -19.11
C LEU A 50 -9.62 26.14 -20.31
N CYS A 51 -9.85 26.95 -21.35
CA CYS A 51 -8.97 26.98 -22.51
C CYS A 51 -7.58 27.56 -22.20
N VAL A 52 -7.50 28.56 -21.30
CA VAL A 52 -6.22 29.12 -20.83
C VAL A 52 -5.47 28.11 -19.96
N PHE A 53 -6.18 27.37 -19.09
CA PHE A 53 -5.59 26.34 -18.23
C PHE A 53 -5.05 25.13 -19.02
N ILE A 54 -5.69 24.77 -20.12
CA ILE A 54 -5.27 23.64 -20.98
C ILE A 54 -4.08 24.03 -21.87
N TRP A 55 -3.94 25.30 -22.23
CA TRP A 55 -2.80 25.78 -23.01
C TRP A 55 -1.51 25.89 -22.17
N GLN A 56 -1.60 26.35 -20.92
CA GLN A 56 -0.42 26.44 -20.02
C GLN A 56 0.18 25.09 -19.59
N LYS A 57 -0.57 23.98 -19.71
CA LYS A 57 -0.11 22.66 -19.24
C LYS A 57 0.70 21.87 -20.28
N LYS A 58 0.88 22.39 -21.51
CA LYS A 58 1.42 21.63 -22.65
C LYS A 58 2.85 21.99 -23.09
N GLU A 59 3.51 22.98 -22.50
CA GLU A 59 4.89 23.39 -22.85
C GLU A 59 5.93 23.19 -21.72
N GLY A 60 5.74 22.18 -20.86
CA GLY A 60 6.71 21.83 -19.82
C GLY A 60 7.37 20.48 -20.06
N ASN A 61 8.11 20.29 -21.16
CA ASN A 61 9.02 19.15 -21.32
C ASN A 61 10.01 19.36 -22.48
N VAL A 62 11.14 20.03 -22.20
CA VAL A 62 12.38 19.86 -22.98
C VAL A 62 13.56 19.80 -22.01
N SER A 63 14.24 18.66 -22.02
CA SER A 63 15.45 18.37 -21.24
C SER A 63 16.70 18.97 -21.90
N GLY A 64 17.52 19.69 -21.13
CA GLY A 64 18.87 20.14 -21.47
C GLY A 64 19.86 19.89 -20.31
N PRO A 65 21.18 19.81 -20.55
CA PRO A 65 22.09 18.98 -19.76
C PRO A 65 22.71 19.64 -18.53
N SER A 66 23.07 18.75 -17.59
CA SER A 66 23.86 18.87 -16.35
C SER A 66 24.74 20.12 -16.13
N GLY A 67 24.46 20.81 -15.02
CA GLY A 67 25.38 21.69 -14.29
C GLY A 67 24.90 21.85 -12.84
N SER A 68 25.75 21.57 -11.86
CA SER A 68 25.39 21.55 -10.44
C SER A 68 25.17 22.94 -9.85
N HIS A 69 23.92 23.29 -9.52
CA HIS A 69 23.59 24.38 -8.60
C HIS A 69 22.45 23.95 -7.68
N ALA A 70 22.54 24.29 -6.40
CA ALA A 70 21.50 24.00 -5.41
C ALA A 70 20.13 24.50 -5.92
N THR A 71 19.09 23.66 -5.85
CA THR A 71 17.75 23.98 -6.32
C THR A 71 17.17 25.15 -5.52
N ASN A 72 17.05 26.30 -6.19
CA ASN A 72 16.41 27.50 -5.66
C ASN A 72 14.93 27.23 -5.37
N ILE A 73 14.42 27.69 -4.23
CA ILE A 73 12.99 27.53 -3.89
C ILE A 73 12.10 28.47 -4.70
N LEU A 74 12.65 29.54 -5.27
CA LEU A 74 11.89 30.47 -6.11
C LEU A 74 11.70 29.91 -7.53
N ILE A 75 10.48 30.07 -8.06
CA ILE A 75 10.17 29.75 -9.46
C ILE A 75 10.53 30.97 -10.32
N ASN A 76 11.05 30.72 -11.53
CA ASN A 76 11.42 31.75 -12.51
C ASN A 76 12.31 32.84 -11.89
N HIS A 77 13.38 32.39 -11.22
CA HIS A 77 14.22 33.24 -10.39
C HIS A 77 15.21 34.12 -11.16
N ASP A 78 15.42 33.83 -12.43
CA ASP A 78 16.27 34.51 -13.40
C ASP A 78 15.45 35.30 -14.45
N PHE A 79 14.13 35.29 -14.32
CA PHE A 79 13.19 35.97 -15.22
C PHE A 79 13.27 35.48 -16.68
N SER A 80 13.71 34.23 -16.91
CA SER A 80 13.72 33.62 -18.24
C SER A 80 12.32 33.53 -18.85
N ASP A 81 11.29 33.34 -18.01
CA ASP A 81 9.87 33.24 -18.38
C ASP A 81 9.07 34.50 -17.99
N GLY A 82 9.67 35.67 -18.21
CA GLY A 82 9.05 36.95 -17.86
C GLY A 82 8.87 37.12 -16.34
N LEU A 83 7.72 37.67 -15.91
CA LEU A 83 7.34 37.76 -14.49
C LEU A 83 6.47 36.59 -14.03
N ASN A 84 6.47 35.45 -14.73
CA ASN A 84 5.71 34.28 -14.28
C ASN A 84 6.12 33.91 -12.83
N ALA A 85 5.14 33.60 -11.99
CA ALA A 85 5.28 33.38 -10.53
C ALA A 85 5.74 34.60 -9.68
N TRP A 86 5.94 35.78 -10.27
CA TRP A 86 6.28 37.01 -9.55
C TRP A 86 5.16 38.04 -9.66
N HIS A 87 4.89 38.76 -8.58
CA HIS A 87 3.84 39.77 -8.52
C HIS A 87 4.42 41.13 -8.14
N PRO A 88 4.21 42.18 -8.94
CA PRO A 88 4.49 43.56 -8.52
C PRO A 88 3.47 43.99 -7.45
N ASN A 89 3.94 44.49 -6.32
CA ASN A 89 3.10 44.92 -5.20
C ASN A 89 2.79 46.42 -5.30
N ASP A 90 1.57 46.74 -5.76
CA ASP A 90 1.06 48.11 -5.99
C ASP A 90 1.98 48.99 -6.87
N CYS A 91 2.74 48.36 -7.76
CA CYS A 91 3.63 49.01 -8.72
C CYS A 91 3.55 48.30 -10.08
N HIS A 92 4.27 48.82 -11.08
CA HIS A 92 4.36 48.20 -12.40
C HIS A 92 5.66 47.39 -12.51
N GLY A 93 5.61 46.21 -13.13
CA GLY A 93 6.79 45.38 -13.37
C GLY A 93 6.79 44.82 -14.78
N TYR A 94 7.96 44.78 -15.42
CA TYR A 94 8.17 44.12 -16.72
C TYR A 94 9.58 43.55 -16.83
N VAL A 95 9.82 42.64 -17.78
CA VAL A 95 11.15 42.06 -18.03
C VAL A 95 11.76 42.67 -19.27
N VAL A 96 13.06 42.96 -19.22
CA VAL A 96 13.88 43.36 -20.37
C VAL A 96 14.80 42.20 -20.73
N SER A 97 14.78 41.79 -22.00
CA SER A 97 15.69 40.79 -22.56
C SER A 97 16.87 41.46 -23.27
N SER A 98 18.01 40.78 -23.30
CA SER A 98 19.24 41.28 -23.97
C SER A 98 19.07 41.45 -25.49
N GLU A 99 18.04 40.87 -26.11
CA GLU A 99 17.77 40.95 -27.55
C GLU A 99 16.97 42.18 -27.97
N SER A 100 16.33 42.91 -27.04
CA SER A 100 15.27 43.86 -27.37
C SER A 100 15.74 45.31 -27.67
N GLY A 101 17.04 45.57 -27.78
CA GLY A 101 17.59 46.85 -28.27
C GLY A 101 17.06 48.14 -27.60
N SER A 102 16.57 48.06 -26.35
CA SER A 102 15.91 49.21 -25.70
C SER A 102 16.93 50.22 -25.13
N GLN A 103 16.61 51.52 -25.22
CA GLN A 103 17.40 52.63 -24.65
C GLN A 103 17.54 52.60 -23.10
N LYS A 104 16.92 51.64 -22.40
CA LYS A 104 17.10 51.39 -20.96
C LYS A 104 18.12 50.28 -20.65
N ALA A 105 18.76 49.67 -21.66
CA ALA A 105 19.86 48.74 -21.45
C ALA A 105 21.05 49.49 -20.83
N MET A 106 21.34 49.22 -19.55
CA MET A 106 22.54 49.76 -18.91
C MET A 106 23.77 49.29 -19.68
N THR A 107 24.68 50.22 -19.95
CA THR A 107 25.94 49.97 -20.66
C THR A 107 26.93 49.21 -19.79
N VAL A 108 26.64 47.95 -19.50
CA VAL A 108 27.62 46.97 -19.00
C VAL A 108 27.27 45.65 -19.68
N GLY A 109 28.09 45.22 -20.63
CA GLY A 109 27.85 44.05 -21.48
C GLY A 109 27.60 42.78 -20.64
N LEU A 110 26.33 42.37 -20.58
CA LEU A 110 25.88 41.21 -19.83
C LEU A 110 24.69 40.57 -20.57
N ASP A 111 24.83 39.28 -20.89
CA ASP A 111 23.78 38.43 -21.43
C ASP A 111 22.78 38.03 -20.32
N GLY A 112 21.47 38.14 -20.56
CA GLY A 112 20.41 37.65 -19.66
C GLY A 112 19.21 38.58 -19.44
N ASN A 113 18.08 38.02 -19.00
CA ASN A 113 16.85 38.75 -18.67
C ASN A 113 16.95 39.43 -17.29
N TYR A 114 16.25 40.55 -17.10
CA TYR A 114 16.08 41.17 -15.77
C TYR A 114 14.72 41.86 -15.64
N ALA A 115 14.16 41.84 -14.44
CA ALA A 115 12.93 42.55 -14.09
C ALA A 115 13.22 44.03 -13.80
N VAL A 116 12.33 44.90 -14.26
CA VAL A 116 12.32 46.35 -14.02
C VAL A 116 11.01 46.70 -13.34
N ILE A 117 11.11 47.27 -12.14
CA ILE A 117 9.97 47.69 -11.33
C ILE A 117 9.89 49.21 -11.33
N THR A 118 8.79 49.73 -11.85
CA THR A 118 8.53 51.14 -12.13
C THR A 118 7.21 51.59 -11.51
N ASP A 119 6.85 52.86 -11.68
CA ASP A 119 5.61 53.46 -11.15
C ASP A 119 5.42 53.30 -9.64
N ARG A 120 6.54 53.21 -8.92
CA ARG A 120 6.57 53.12 -7.47
C ARG A 120 6.25 54.49 -6.87
N ARG A 121 5.36 54.53 -5.89
CA ARG A 121 4.97 55.70 -5.08
C ARG A 121 5.46 55.61 -3.65
N GLN A 122 5.86 54.42 -3.20
CA GLN A 122 6.36 54.14 -1.86
C GLN A 122 7.59 53.22 -1.92
N CYS A 123 8.48 53.33 -0.94
CA CYS A 123 9.72 52.55 -0.91
C CYS A 123 9.52 51.04 -0.63
N TRP A 124 8.38 50.64 -0.05
CA TRP A 124 8.06 49.24 0.23
C TRP A 124 7.49 48.49 -0.99
N GLN A 125 7.10 49.22 -2.04
CA GLN A 125 6.59 48.61 -3.28
C GLN A 125 7.73 47.95 -4.03
N GLY A 126 7.46 46.80 -4.64
CA GLY A 126 8.53 45.95 -5.16
C GLY A 126 8.00 44.71 -5.86
N LEU A 127 8.82 43.67 -5.92
CA LEU A 127 8.48 42.39 -6.55
C LEU A 127 8.44 41.27 -5.52
N GLU A 128 7.35 40.50 -5.49
CA GLU A 128 7.07 39.50 -4.46
C GLU A 128 6.71 38.11 -5.02
N GLN A 129 7.00 37.06 -4.25
CA GLN A 129 6.59 35.67 -4.51
C GLN A 129 6.21 34.99 -3.19
N ASP A 130 5.12 34.23 -3.21
CA ASP A 130 4.69 33.41 -2.07
C ASP A 130 5.61 32.19 -1.91
N ILE A 131 6.16 32.02 -0.71
CA ILE A 131 7.08 30.92 -0.38
C ILE A 131 6.57 30.05 0.76
N THR A 132 5.30 30.18 1.15
CA THR A 132 4.69 29.49 2.31
C THR A 132 4.94 27.99 2.27
N ASP A 133 4.60 27.33 1.16
CA ASP A 133 4.74 25.86 1.02
C ASP A 133 6.19 25.41 0.72
N LYS A 134 7.14 26.35 0.68
CA LYS A 134 8.52 26.11 0.25
C LYS A 134 9.55 26.24 1.37
N ILE A 135 9.12 26.66 2.56
CA ILE A 135 9.97 26.82 3.73
C ILE A 135 9.47 26.00 4.92
N SER A 136 10.37 25.67 5.84
CA SER A 136 10.09 24.88 7.05
C SER A 136 10.54 25.61 8.31
N VAL A 137 9.76 25.48 9.38
CA VAL A 137 10.09 26.05 10.70
C VAL A 137 11.37 25.42 11.23
N GLY A 138 12.27 26.24 11.77
CA GLY A 138 13.56 25.81 12.30
C GLY A 138 14.66 25.59 11.24
N SER A 139 14.33 25.64 9.96
CA SER A 139 15.32 25.65 8.87
C SER A 139 15.86 27.06 8.64
N THR A 140 17.14 27.16 8.26
CA THR A 140 17.77 28.44 7.90
C THR A 140 17.87 28.53 6.38
N TYR A 141 17.41 29.64 5.81
CA TYR A 141 17.44 29.90 4.38
C TYR A 141 18.42 31.03 4.07
N MET A 142 19.27 30.83 3.06
CA MET A 142 20.15 31.88 2.55
C MET A 142 19.52 32.53 1.33
N VAL A 143 19.48 33.86 1.33
CA VAL A 143 18.96 34.70 0.25
C VAL A 143 20.13 35.41 -0.43
N SER A 144 20.16 35.39 -1.76
CA SER A 144 21.06 36.24 -2.54
C SER A 144 20.34 36.79 -3.77
N ALA A 145 20.45 38.09 -4.03
CA ALA A 145 19.86 38.72 -5.20
C ALA A 145 20.87 39.63 -5.91
N PHE A 146 20.81 39.69 -7.23
CA PHE A 146 21.53 40.72 -8.00
C PHE A 146 20.57 41.84 -8.35
N VAL A 147 20.79 43.01 -7.77
CA VAL A 147 19.88 44.15 -7.85
C VAL A 147 20.61 45.40 -8.37
N GLY A 148 19.88 46.27 -9.05
CA GLY A 148 20.37 47.54 -9.58
C GLY A 148 19.29 48.61 -9.45
N VAL A 149 19.65 49.86 -9.71
CA VAL A 149 18.70 50.99 -9.66
C VAL A 149 18.90 51.93 -10.84
N TYR A 150 17.82 52.50 -11.37
CA TYR A 150 17.85 53.43 -12.50
C TYR A 150 17.03 54.70 -12.19
N GLY A 151 17.63 55.90 -12.31
CA GLY A 151 16.96 57.16 -11.98
C GLY A 151 17.86 58.40 -12.18
N ARG A 152 17.28 59.61 -12.10
CA ARG A 152 17.94 60.90 -12.47
C ARG A 152 18.91 61.47 -11.41
N SER A 153 19.21 60.75 -10.34
CA SER A 153 19.96 61.26 -9.18
C SER A 153 21.26 60.46 -8.94
N ALA A 154 22.35 61.17 -8.61
CA ALA A 154 23.69 60.60 -8.46
C ALA A 154 24.00 60.07 -7.04
N TYR A 155 23.03 60.06 -6.12
CA TYR A 155 23.24 59.59 -4.75
C TYR A 155 22.98 58.09 -4.61
N SER A 156 23.71 57.43 -3.71
CA SER A 156 23.50 56.02 -3.39
C SER A 156 22.18 55.80 -2.66
N THR A 157 21.47 54.73 -2.99
CA THR A 157 20.17 54.37 -2.43
C THR A 157 20.10 52.89 -2.06
N HIS A 158 19.22 52.51 -1.14
CA HIS A 158 19.25 51.20 -0.51
C HIS A 158 18.14 50.29 -1.05
N VAL A 159 18.51 49.05 -1.38
CA VAL A 159 17.60 47.96 -1.77
C VAL A 159 17.64 46.91 -0.67
N LYS A 160 16.48 46.38 -0.29
CA LYS A 160 16.29 45.40 0.79
C LYS A 160 15.57 44.16 0.30
N ALA A 161 15.84 43.04 0.97
CA ALA A 161 15.06 41.82 0.92
C ALA A 161 14.32 41.64 2.24
N THR A 162 13.02 41.39 2.19
CA THR A 162 12.15 41.35 3.37
C THR A 162 11.17 40.18 3.26
N LEU A 163 10.81 39.59 4.41
CA LEU A 163 9.68 38.68 4.51
C LEU A 163 8.49 39.40 5.13
N LYS A 164 7.32 39.25 4.51
CA LYS A 164 6.03 39.59 5.09
C LYS A 164 5.41 38.32 5.67
N LEU A 165 5.08 38.36 6.96
CA LEU A 165 4.57 37.24 7.75
C LEU A 165 3.12 37.52 8.14
N GLU A 166 2.16 36.83 7.52
CA GLU A 166 0.73 37.03 7.78
C GLU A 166 0.20 35.98 8.77
N ARG A 167 -0.56 36.42 9.77
CA ARG A 167 -1.18 35.57 10.79
C ARG A 167 -2.65 35.96 10.98
N HIS A 168 -3.51 34.98 11.19
CA HIS A 168 -4.95 35.14 11.25
C HIS A 168 -5.35 36.03 12.44
N GLY A 169 -5.97 37.17 12.14
CA GLY A 169 -6.47 38.11 13.15
C GLY A 169 -5.45 39.10 13.72
N SER A 170 -4.27 39.23 13.10
CA SER A 170 -3.24 40.23 13.48
C SER A 170 -2.66 40.95 12.27
N ASP A 171 -2.12 42.14 12.50
CA ASP A 171 -1.38 42.88 11.46
C ASP A 171 -0.15 42.10 10.97
N PRO A 172 0.23 42.20 9.68
CA PRO A 172 1.37 41.48 9.13
C PRO A 172 2.68 41.93 9.79
N GLY A 173 3.51 40.95 10.16
CA GLY A 173 4.87 41.19 10.63
C GLY A 173 5.85 41.29 9.47
N TYR A 174 6.94 42.04 9.65
CA TYR A 174 7.98 42.22 8.63
C TYR A 174 9.36 41.85 9.20
N LEU A 175 10.10 41.02 8.46
CA LEU A 175 11.45 40.59 8.82
C LEU A 175 12.43 40.99 7.71
N GLU A 176 13.31 41.96 8.01
CA GLU A 176 14.39 42.35 7.11
C GLU A 176 15.46 41.24 7.06
N ILE A 177 15.77 40.77 5.86
CA ILE A 177 16.71 39.67 5.62
C ILE A 177 18.13 40.21 5.38
N GLY A 178 18.23 41.29 4.61
CA GLY A 178 19.48 41.92 4.22
C GLY A 178 19.26 43.04 3.20
N GLY A 179 20.27 43.87 2.98
CA GLY A 179 20.18 45.01 2.08
C GLY A 179 21.54 45.43 1.52
N THR A 180 21.52 46.15 0.40
CA THR A 180 22.72 46.71 -0.23
C THR A 180 22.45 48.12 -0.75
N SER A 181 23.50 48.94 -0.74
CA SER A 181 23.44 50.27 -1.33
C SER A 181 23.89 50.24 -2.79
N CYS A 182 23.01 50.70 -3.69
CA CYS A 182 23.21 50.76 -5.12
C CYS A 182 23.44 52.21 -5.57
N MET A 183 24.22 52.39 -6.64
CA MET A 183 24.30 53.67 -7.37
C MET A 183 23.72 53.47 -8.77
N GLY A 184 23.10 54.52 -9.32
CA GLY A 184 22.53 54.50 -10.66
C GLY A 184 23.55 54.00 -11.68
N GLY A 185 23.19 52.96 -12.45
CA GLY A 185 24.08 52.39 -13.47
C GLY A 185 24.97 51.21 -13.00
N SER A 186 24.81 50.69 -11.79
CA SER A 186 25.59 49.55 -11.28
C SER A 186 24.73 48.42 -10.71
N TRP A 187 25.13 47.17 -10.98
CA TRP A 187 24.59 45.98 -10.34
C TRP A 187 25.34 45.67 -9.05
N LYS A 188 24.61 45.32 -8.00
CA LYS A 188 25.14 44.90 -6.70
C LYS A 188 24.52 43.59 -6.27
N LYS A 189 25.31 42.79 -5.55
CA LYS A 189 24.83 41.58 -4.89
C LYS A 189 24.29 41.96 -3.51
N LEU A 190 23.07 41.56 -3.22
CA LEU A 190 22.42 41.59 -1.90
C LEU A 190 22.48 40.18 -1.34
N GLU A 191 22.87 40.04 -0.08
CA GLU A 191 22.88 38.75 0.63
C GLU A 191 22.28 38.90 2.04
N GLY A 192 21.68 37.82 2.53
CA GLY A 192 21.13 37.74 3.88
C GLY A 192 20.61 36.33 4.17
N SER A 193 20.08 36.13 5.38
CA SER A 193 19.53 34.83 5.77
C SER A 193 18.38 34.99 6.74
N PHE A 194 17.46 34.04 6.75
CA PHE A 194 16.35 34.02 7.71
C PHE A 194 16.09 32.61 8.25
N SER A 195 15.49 32.56 9.44
CA SER A 195 14.87 31.36 10.00
C SER A 195 13.58 31.75 10.71
N LEU A 196 12.58 30.87 10.72
CA LEU A 196 11.32 31.10 11.41
C LEU A 196 11.18 30.12 12.57
N SER A 197 10.84 30.64 13.76
CA SER A 197 10.61 29.83 14.97
C SER A 197 9.19 29.27 15.07
N THR A 198 8.24 29.83 14.32
CA THR A 198 6.85 29.38 14.18
C THR A 198 6.37 29.69 12.77
N MET A 199 5.51 28.85 12.20
CA MET A 199 4.97 29.05 10.85
C MET A 199 3.82 30.09 10.89
N PRO A 200 3.89 31.19 10.12
CA PRO A 200 2.74 32.05 9.85
C PRO A 200 1.77 31.38 8.86
N ASP A 201 0.55 31.90 8.73
CA ASP A 201 -0.43 31.38 7.76
C ASP A 201 0.01 31.62 6.32
N ARG A 202 0.78 32.69 6.10
CA ARG A 202 1.37 33.02 4.80
C ARG A 202 2.72 33.72 4.96
N VAL A 203 3.69 33.34 4.12
CA VAL A 203 5.03 33.93 4.08
C VAL A 203 5.36 34.38 2.67
N ILE A 204 5.53 35.69 2.50
CA ILE A 204 5.80 36.32 1.21
C ILE A 204 7.21 36.88 1.24
N PHE A 205 8.04 36.46 0.28
CA PHE A 205 9.35 37.06 0.04
C PHE A 205 9.20 38.21 -0.95
N TYR A 206 9.82 39.36 -0.66
CA TYR A 206 9.82 40.48 -1.59
C TYR A 206 11.08 41.34 -1.52
N LEU A 207 11.43 41.95 -2.66
CA LEU A 207 12.52 42.91 -2.79
C LEU A 207 11.94 44.33 -2.85
N GLU A 208 12.40 45.20 -1.97
CA GLU A 208 11.91 46.56 -1.78
C GLU A 208 13.05 47.60 -1.71
N GLY A 209 12.71 48.89 -1.67
CA GLY A 209 13.65 49.97 -2.00
C GLY A 209 14.00 49.96 -3.49
N PRO A 210 14.69 50.97 -4.03
CA PRO A 210 15.05 52.28 -3.46
C PRO A 210 13.85 53.24 -3.27
N SER A 211 14.12 54.54 -3.01
CA SER A 211 13.13 55.62 -3.09
C SER A 211 12.29 55.54 -4.37
N PRO A 212 11.00 55.95 -4.36
CA PRO A 212 10.13 56.05 -5.54
C PRO A 212 10.74 56.75 -6.76
N ASP A 213 11.74 57.62 -6.58
CA ASP A 213 12.44 58.33 -7.65
C ASP A 213 13.33 57.43 -8.54
N PHE A 214 13.47 56.15 -8.19
CA PHE A 214 14.30 55.17 -8.88
C PHE A 214 13.50 53.91 -9.24
N ASP A 215 13.70 53.44 -10.46
CA ASP A 215 13.30 52.10 -10.88
C ASP A 215 14.19 51.06 -10.19
N LEU A 216 13.58 49.98 -9.66
CA LEU A 216 14.30 48.82 -9.10
C LEU A 216 14.56 47.81 -10.22
N LEU A 217 15.81 47.38 -10.36
CA LEU A 217 16.22 46.35 -11.32
C LEU A 217 16.59 45.08 -10.57
N ILE A 218 16.08 43.93 -11.00
CA ILE A 218 16.35 42.63 -10.37
C ILE A 218 16.75 41.65 -11.46
N ARG A 219 17.99 41.15 -11.39
CA ARG A 219 18.51 40.20 -12.38
C ARG A 219 18.25 38.76 -11.99
N SER A 220 18.44 38.42 -10.73
CA SER A 220 18.23 37.06 -10.25
C SER A 220 17.99 37.05 -8.74
N VAL A 221 17.19 36.13 -8.23
CA VAL A 221 16.96 35.94 -6.80
C VAL A 221 17.09 34.47 -6.42
N ASN A 222 18.04 34.14 -5.55
CA ASN A 222 18.27 32.78 -5.07
C ASN A 222 17.94 32.64 -3.60
N ILE A 223 17.05 31.71 -3.28
CA ILE A 223 16.75 31.29 -1.90
C ILE A 223 16.93 29.78 -1.81
N HIS A 224 17.71 29.30 -0.85
CA HIS A 224 17.89 27.87 -0.61
C HIS A 224 18.10 27.57 0.87
N GLU A 225 17.68 26.38 1.28
CA GLU A 225 17.86 25.88 2.63
C GLU A 225 19.33 25.51 2.91
N LEU A 226 19.86 25.94 4.06
CA LEU A 226 21.16 25.53 4.57
C LEU A 226 21.01 24.17 5.28
N LYS A 227 21.79 23.18 4.85
CA LYS A 227 21.75 21.80 5.38
C LYS A 227 22.73 21.61 6.54
N PHE A 228 23.90 21.04 6.29
CA PHE A 228 25.02 21.01 7.24
C PHE A 228 25.93 22.24 7.14
N ASP A 229 25.49 23.26 6.41
CA ASP A 229 26.26 24.48 6.15
C ASP A 229 26.35 25.40 7.37
N ASP A 230 25.51 25.15 8.39
CA ASP A 230 25.57 25.75 9.73
C ASP A 230 26.34 24.89 10.75
N GLY A 231 26.89 23.75 10.33
CA GLY A 231 27.68 22.83 11.15
C GLY A 231 26.89 21.61 11.66
N LEU A 232 27.28 21.10 12.84
CA LEU A 232 26.65 19.95 13.51
C LEU A 232 25.74 20.38 14.67
N ASN A 233 25.18 21.59 14.61
CA ASN A 233 24.32 22.12 15.67
C ASN A 233 23.07 21.24 15.81
N ASN A 234 22.75 20.83 17.05
CA ASN A 234 21.66 19.90 17.37
C ASN A 234 21.84 18.46 16.84
N TRP A 235 23.02 18.11 16.34
CA TRP A 235 23.38 16.74 15.97
C TRP A 235 24.30 16.14 17.03
N THR A 236 24.13 14.85 17.30
CA THR A 236 25.01 14.10 18.20
C THR A 236 25.29 12.72 17.64
N GLY A 237 26.36 12.08 18.09
CA GLY A 237 26.61 10.67 17.83
C GLY A 237 25.96 9.80 18.90
N ARG A 238 25.21 8.79 18.48
CA ARG A 238 24.67 7.72 19.32
C ARG A 238 25.72 6.62 19.44
N GLY A 239 26.57 6.70 20.48
CA GLY A 239 27.66 5.73 20.69
C GLY A 239 28.76 5.80 19.64
N CYS A 240 28.93 6.93 18.96
CA CYS A 240 29.96 7.17 17.94
C CYS A 240 30.38 8.65 17.94
N LYS A 241 31.40 9.00 17.17
CA LYS A 241 31.74 10.40 16.89
C LYS A 241 31.00 10.89 15.66
N ILE A 242 30.80 12.20 15.57
CA ILE A 242 30.30 12.84 14.35
C ILE A 242 31.27 13.93 13.91
N ALA A 243 31.45 14.08 12.60
CA ALA A 243 32.32 15.08 12.00
C ALA A 243 31.69 15.68 10.75
N LEU A 244 32.09 16.91 10.43
CA LEU A 244 31.65 17.67 9.27
C LEU A 244 32.74 17.62 8.20
N HIS A 245 32.35 17.39 6.94
CA HIS A 245 33.28 17.22 5.82
C HIS A 245 32.80 18.01 4.60
N ASP A 246 33.70 18.79 4.01
CA ASP A 246 33.57 19.34 2.65
C ASP A 246 34.06 18.34 1.60
N SER A 247 34.97 17.44 1.99
CA SER A 247 35.37 16.27 1.21
C SER A 247 35.91 15.13 2.08
N MET A 248 35.88 13.89 1.58
CA MET A 248 36.48 12.71 2.20
C MET A 248 37.05 11.76 1.12
N GLY A 249 37.93 10.83 1.52
CA GLY A 249 38.51 9.82 0.63
C GLY A 249 39.35 10.43 -0.49
N ASP A 250 40.26 11.35 -0.14
CA ASP A 250 41.15 12.06 -1.06
C ASP A 250 40.42 12.84 -2.18
N GLY A 251 39.31 13.51 -1.86
CA GLY A 251 38.55 14.28 -2.86
C GLY A 251 37.45 13.49 -3.58
N LYS A 252 37.38 12.16 -3.40
CA LYS A 252 36.45 11.30 -4.14
C LYS A 252 35.01 11.35 -3.61
N ILE A 253 34.84 11.73 -2.36
CA ILE A 253 33.54 11.88 -1.72
C ILE A 253 33.28 13.36 -1.55
N LEU A 254 32.31 13.87 -2.29
CA LEU A 254 31.85 15.25 -2.21
C LEU A 254 30.39 15.29 -1.75
N PRO A 255 29.97 16.37 -1.06
CA PRO A 255 28.57 16.61 -0.75
C PRO A 255 27.72 16.54 -2.03
N LYS A 256 26.58 15.84 -1.97
CA LYS A 256 25.62 15.82 -3.09
C LYS A 256 24.93 17.17 -3.26
N SER A 257 24.76 17.89 -2.16
CA SER A 257 24.19 19.24 -2.06
C SER A 257 24.78 19.96 -0.84
N GLY A 258 24.79 21.29 -0.86
CA GLY A 258 25.43 22.12 0.17
C GLY A 258 26.96 22.12 0.07
N LYS A 259 27.62 22.77 1.04
CA LYS A 259 29.09 22.81 1.16
C LYS A 259 29.63 21.63 1.97
N PHE A 260 28.84 21.08 2.88
CA PHE A 260 29.27 20.02 3.78
C PHE A 260 28.32 18.81 3.83
N PHE A 261 28.84 17.68 4.30
CA PHE A 261 28.08 16.52 4.76
C PHE A 261 28.59 16.08 6.14
N ALA A 262 27.76 15.37 6.90
CA ALA A 262 28.15 14.80 8.19
C ALA A 262 28.58 13.34 8.04
N SER A 263 29.50 12.90 8.88
CA SER A 263 29.89 11.50 9.04
C SER A 263 29.64 11.04 10.48
N ALA A 264 29.20 9.80 10.65
CA ALA A 264 29.18 9.07 11.92
C ALA A 264 30.32 8.05 11.90
N THR A 265 31.36 8.29 12.68
CA THR A 265 32.63 7.54 12.65
C THR A 265 32.93 6.88 13.97
N GLU A 266 33.94 6.00 14.00
CA GLU A 266 34.33 5.23 15.19
C GLU A 266 33.16 4.37 15.75
N ARG A 267 32.31 3.86 14.84
CA ARG A 267 31.17 3.02 15.19
C ARG A 267 31.64 1.64 15.66
N THR A 268 31.22 1.21 16.85
CA THR A 268 31.62 -0.07 17.46
C THR A 268 30.52 -1.13 17.39
N GLN A 269 29.28 -0.72 17.15
CA GLN A 269 28.11 -1.58 17.03
C GLN A 269 27.20 -1.06 15.90
N SER A 270 26.38 -1.95 15.31
CA SER A 270 25.51 -1.62 14.18
C SER A 270 24.43 -0.58 14.51
N TRP A 271 24.03 -0.46 15.78
CA TRP A 271 23.08 0.55 16.25
C TRP A 271 23.72 1.92 16.50
N ASN A 272 25.05 2.03 16.48
CA ASN A 272 25.70 3.34 16.58
C ASN A 272 25.43 4.15 15.33
N GLY A 273 25.35 5.48 15.46
CA GLY A 273 25.04 6.34 14.33
C GLY A 273 24.82 7.80 14.67
N ILE A 274 24.46 8.60 13.68
CA ILE A 274 24.19 10.03 13.86
C ILE A 274 22.72 10.26 14.21
N GLN A 275 22.44 11.14 15.17
CA GLN A 275 21.09 11.38 15.70
C GLN A 275 20.77 12.87 15.87
N GLN A 276 19.47 13.17 15.86
CA GLN A 276 18.93 14.50 16.16
C GLN A 276 17.67 14.37 17.04
N GLU A 277 17.58 15.20 18.08
CA GLU A 277 16.38 15.31 18.91
C GLU A 277 15.33 16.19 18.21
N ILE A 278 14.09 15.70 18.12
CA ILE A 278 12.99 16.35 17.39
C ILE A 278 11.74 16.55 18.24
N THR A 279 11.80 16.32 19.56
CA THR A 279 10.66 16.37 20.50
C THR A 279 9.72 17.56 20.29
N GLY A 280 10.27 18.78 20.15
CA GLY A 280 9.47 20.01 19.96
C GLY A 280 9.12 20.34 18.50
N ARG A 281 9.49 19.48 17.55
CA ARG A 281 9.32 19.70 16.10
C ARG A 281 8.24 18.79 15.48
N VAL A 282 7.72 17.86 16.25
CA VAL A 282 6.72 16.87 15.82
C VAL A 282 5.51 16.92 16.74
N GLN A 283 4.33 16.67 16.17
CA GLN A 283 3.06 16.65 16.88
C GLN A 283 2.49 15.23 16.87
N ARG A 284 1.75 14.90 17.92
CA ARG A 284 1.01 13.63 17.96
C ARG A 284 -0.10 13.62 16.90
N LYS A 285 -0.45 12.43 16.43
CA LYS A 285 -1.50 12.14 15.44
C LYS A 285 -1.31 12.74 14.04
N LEU A 286 -0.13 13.28 13.75
CA LEU A 286 0.24 13.73 12.41
C LEU A 286 1.28 12.78 11.82
N ALA A 287 1.10 12.44 10.54
CA ALA A 287 2.08 11.64 9.84
C ALA A 287 3.23 12.54 9.37
N TYR A 288 4.46 12.07 9.52
CA TYR A 288 5.67 12.75 9.06
C TYR A 288 6.40 11.91 8.04
N GLU A 289 6.90 12.55 6.99
CA GLU A 289 7.79 11.97 6.01
C GLU A 289 9.24 12.33 6.37
N VAL A 290 10.10 11.32 6.40
CA VAL A 290 11.54 11.46 6.60
C VAL A 290 12.25 11.08 5.31
N THR A 291 13.08 11.98 4.81
CA THR A 291 13.94 11.74 3.64
C THR A 291 15.38 12.03 4.02
N ALA A 292 16.29 11.09 3.74
CA ALA A 292 17.72 11.29 3.94
C ALA A 292 18.54 10.87 2.72
N LEU A 293 19.66 11.56 2.48
CA LEU A 293 20.65 11.14 1.49
C LEU A 293 21.86 10.58 2.21
N VAL A 294 22.07 9.27 2.08
CA VAL A 294 23.07 8.52 2.82
C VAL A 294 24.09 7.84 1.89
N ARG A 295 25.30 7.64 2.40
CA ARG A 295 26.37 6.86 1.77
C ARG A 295 27.15 6.16 2.89
N ILE A 296 27.80 5.05 2.61
CA ILE A 296 28.71 4.40 3.58
C ILE A 296 30.16 4.58 3.18
N PHE A 297 31.08 4.46 4.13
CA PHE A 297 32.51 4.53 3.84
C PHE A 297 33.32 3.68 4.84
N GLY A 298 34.41 3.09 4.37
CA GLY A 298 35.35 2.35 5.22
C GLY A 298 35.05 0.86 5.41
N ASN A 299 36.01 0.16 6.03
CA ASN A 299 35.96 -1.27 6.38
C ASN A 299 35.80 -2.25 5.21
N SER A 300 36.20 -1.88 3.99
CA SER A 300 36.05 -2.69 2.76
C SER A 300 34.61 -3.15 2.46
N VAL A 301 33.61 -2.52 3.08
CA VAL A 301 32.19 -2.79 2.84
C VAL A 301 31.73 -1.92 1.68
N THR A 302 31.31 -2.56 0.58
CA THR A 302 30.85 -1.86 -0.63
C THR A 302 29.35 -1.59 -0.63
N THR A 303 28.58 -2.44 0.05
CA THR A 303 27.14 -2.27 0.24
C THR A 303 26.72 -2.72 1.63
N SER A 304 25.79 -1.99 2.25
CA SER A 304 25.21 -2.36 3.54
C SER A 304 23.90 -1.62 3.78
N ASP A 305 23.02 -2.23 4.58
CA ASP A 305 21.80 -1.59 5.06
C ASP A 305 22.11 -0.37 5.94
N VAL A 306 21.46 0.75 5.64
CA VAL A 306 21.32 1.92 6.49
C VAL A 306 19.84 2.11 6.82
N ARG A 307 19.55 2.30 8.10
CA ARG A 307 18.20 2.39 8.67
C ARG A 307 17.98 3.75 9.31
N ALA A 308 16.79 4.30 9.14
CA ALA A 308 16.30 5.42 9.93
C ALA A 308 15.36 4.86 10.99
N THR A 309 15.64 5.19 12.24
CA THR A 309 14.88 4.70 13.40
C THR A 309 14.46 5.89 14.26
N LEU A 310 13.21 5.86 14.72
CA LEU A 310 12.68 6.78 15.71
C LEU A 310 12.80 6.13 17.08
N TRP A 311 13.53 6.75 17.99
CA TRP A 311 13.51 6.41 19.41
C TRP A 311 12.56 7.36 20.13
N VAL A 312 11.56 6.79 20.80
CA VAL A 312 10.49 7.52 21.48
C VAL A 312 10.51 7.12 22.94
N GLN A 313 10.58 8.10 23.83
CA GLN A 313 10.46 7.89 25.27
C GLN A 313 9.11 8.43 25.75
N ALA A 314 8.33 7.59 26.39
CA ALA A 314 7.07 7.97 27.01
C ALA A 314 7.31 8.65 28.38
N PRO A 315 6.31 9.35 28.94
CA PRO A 315 6.43 10.01 30.25
C PRO A 315 6.75 9.05 31.41
N ASP A 316 6.39 7.77 31.28
CA ASP A 316 6.69 6.70 32.24
C ASP A 316 8.09 6.08 32.04
N LEU A 317 8.95 6.71 31.25
CA LEU A 317 10.30 6.28 30.88
C LEU A 317 10.35 5.03 30.00
N ARG A 318 9.22 4.51 29.52
CA ARG A 318 9.22 3.43 28.54
C ARG A 318 9.81 3.92 27.22
N GLU A 319 10.68 3.11 26.64
CA GLU A 319 11.32 3.38 25.36
C GLU A 319 10.68 2.54 24.25
N GLN A 320 10.55 3.14 23.08
CA GLN A 320 10.06 2.50 21.86
C GLN A 320 10.99 2.85 20.69
N TYR A 321 11.21 1.86 19.82
CA TYR A 321 11.98 2.02 18.60
C TYR A 321 11.07 1.74 17.41
N ILE A 322 10.91 2.72 16.52
CA ILE A 322 10.04 2.64 15.34
C ILE A 322 10.93 2.75 14.11
N GLY A 323 10.99 1.68 13.31
CA GLY A 323 11.68 1.72 12.03
C GLY A 323 10.93 2.66 11.07
N ILE A 324 11.66 3.60 10.47
CA ILE A 324 11.10 4.59 9.52
C ILE A 324 11.38 4.16 8.09
N ALA A 325 12.64 3.82 7.79
CA ALA A 325 13.09 3.41 6.46
C ALA A 325 14.33 2.52 6.55
N ASN A 326 14.52 1.63 5.58
CA ASN A 326 15.73 0.83 5.37
C ASN A 326 16.15 0.94 3.91
N VAL A 327 17.44 1.18 3.64
CA VAL A 327 17.96 1.23 2.28
C VAL A 327 19.33 0.56 2.21
N GLN A 328 19.62 -0.13 1.11
CA GLN A 328 20.96 -0.62 0.84
C GLN A 328 21.84 0.53 0.34
N ALA A 329 22.64 1.11 1.24
CA ALA A 329 23.59 2.16 0.90
C ALA A 329 24.86 1.56 0.29
N THR A 330 25.56 2.35 -0.51
CA THR A 330 26.80 1.93 -1.19
C THR A 330 27.97 2.82 -0.80
N ASP A 331 29.19 2.34 -1.03
CA ASP A 331 30.41 3.12 -0.89
C ASP A 331 30.69 4.05 -2.08
N LYS A 332 29.88 3.99 -3.16
CA LYS A 332 30.10 4.72 -4.42
C LYS A 332 29.18 5.92 -4.57
N ASP A 333 27.88 5.73 -4.34
CA ASP A 333 26.85 6.70 -4.66
C ASP A 333 26.03 7.09 -3.43
N TRP A 334 25.57 8.34 -3.42
CA TRP A 334 24.57 8.81 -2.46
C TRP A 334 23.22 8.17 -2.80
N VAL A 335 22.61 7.52 -1.82
CA VAL A 335 21.33 6.83 -1.95
C VAL A 335 20.28 7.56 -1.10
N GLN A 336 19.10 7.80 -1.69
CA GLN A 336 17.98 8.38 -0.96
C GLN A 336 17.26 7.29 -0.17
N MET A 337 17.04 7.53 1.11
CA MET A 337 16.10 6.80 1.94
C MET A 337 14.88 7.65 2.22
N GLN A 338 13.70 7.03 2.25
CA GLN A 338 12.44 7.70 2.52
C GLN A 338 11.54 6.78 3.33
N GLY A 339 10.82 7.35 4.29
CA GLY A 339 9.85 6.60 5.10
C GLY A 339 8.90 7.52 5.84
N LYS A 340 7.92 6.94 6.51
CA LYS A 340 6.92 7.68 7.29
C LYS A 340 6.89 7.19 8.73
N PHE A 341 6.56 8.10 9.65
CA PHE A 341 6.23 7.75 11.03
C PHE A 341 5.06 8.59 11.53
N LEU A 342 4.42 8.14 12.61
CA LEU A 342 3.41 8.89 13.33
C LEU A 342 3.58 8.62 14.82
N LEU A 343 3.38 9.66 15.64
CA LEU A 343 3.41 9.57 17.09
C LEU A 343 1.99 9.57 17.64
N ASN A 344 1.59 8.53 18.36
CA ASN A 344 0.23 8.45 18.92
C ASN A 344 0.13 9.14 20.28
N GLY A 345 1.06 8.80 21.18
CA GLY A 345 1.15 9.36 22.53
C GLY A 345 1.80 10.74 22.57
N SER A 346 1.92 11.27 23.79
CA SER A 346 2.68 12.49 24.10
C SER A 346 4.05 12.11 24.68
N PRO A 347 5.07 11.85 23.84
CA PRO A 347 6.38 11.46 24.32
C PRO A 347 7.07 12.58 25.07
N SER A 348 7.84 12.22 26.10
CA SER A 348 8.74 13.14 26.79
C SER A 348 9.97 13.45 25.94
N LYS A 349 10.38 12.53 25.07
CA LYS A 349 11.52 12.70 24.18
C LYS A 349 11.37 11.92 22.88
N VAL A 350 11.77 12.53 21.76
CA VAL A 350 11.77 11.92 20.42
C VAL A 350 13.10 12.19 19.74
N VAL A 351 13.77 11.12 19.29
CA VAL A 351 15.06 11.20 18.59
C VAL A 351 14.97 10.40 17.30
N VAL A 352 15.31 11.02 16.18
CA VAL A 352 15.57 10.31 14.92
C VAL A 352 17.06 10.00 14.83
N TYR A 353 17.41 8.80 14.39
CA TYR A 353 18.81 8.45 14.18
C TYR A 353 19.00 7.47 13.02
N LEU A 354 20.18 7.55 12.40
CA LEU A 354 20.56 6.70 11.27
C LEU A 354 21.59 5.66 11.71
N GLU A 355 21.29 4.38 11.52
CA GLU A 355 22.08 3.23 11.99
C GLU A 355 22.19 2.16 10.89
N GLY A 356 22.75 0.98 11.19
CA GLY A 356 22.62 -0.20 10.32
C GLY A 356 23.95 -0.88 9.96
N PRO A 357 24.91 -0.21 9.30
CA PRO A 357 26.08 -0.89 8.77
C PRO A 357 26.93 -1.54 9.87
N PRO A 358 27.73 -2.58 9.55
CA PRO A 358 28.64 -3.22 10.49
C PRO A 358 29.52 -2.23 11.27
N ALA A 359 29.98 -2.66 12.44
CA ALA A 359 30.97 -1.92 13.21
C ALA A 359 32.20 -1.61 12.34
N GLY A 360 32.75 -0.40 12.48
CA GLY A 360 33.88 0.10 11.70
C GLY A 360 33.53 0.72 10.34
N THR A 361 32.29 0.58 9.86
CA THR A 361 31.83 1.27 8.64
C THR A 361 31.16 2.59 9.01
N ASP A 362 31.60 3.70 8.41
CA ASP A 362 31.06 5.04 8.66
C ASP A 362 29.71 5.23 7.92
N ILE A 363 28.82 6.02 8.53
CA ILE A 363 27.58 6.48 7.89
C ILE A 363 27.77 7.94 7.50
N LEU A 364 27.65 8.25 6.21
CA LEU A 364 27.71 9.60 5.69
C LEU A 364 26.29 10.09 5.40
N VAL A 365 25.99 11.34 5.77
CA VAL A 365 24.67 11.96 5.61
C VAL A 365 24.86 13.31 4.96
N ASN A 366 24.30 13.49 3.76
CA ASN A 366 24.30 14.79 3.09
C ASN A 366 23.08 15.63 3.49
N THR A 367 21.94 14.98 3.72
CA THR A 367 20.67 15.65 4.06
C THR A 367 19.81 14.77 4.94
N LEU A 368 19.07 15.35 5.88
CA LEU A 368 17.94 14.73 6.57
C LEU A 368 16.81 15.77 6.64
N VAL A 369 15.66 15.46 6.06
CA VAL A 369 14.49 16.33 6.04
C VAL A 369 13.34 15.60 6.70
N ILE A 370 12.66 16.27 7.62
CA ILE A 370 11.42 15.80 8.24
C ILE A 370 10.36 16.85 7.97
N LYS A 371 9.26 16.45 7.34
CA LYS A 371 8.13 17.33 7.06
C LYS A 371 6.82 16.59 7.33
N HIS A 372 5.75 17.35 7.46
CA HIS A 372 4.41 16.75 7.49
C HIS A 372 4.19 15.94 6.21
N ALA A 373 3.73 14.71 6.35
CA ALA A 373 3.43 13.86 5.20
C ALA A 373 2.26 14.48 4.42
N ALA A 374 2.40 14.57 3.10
CA ALA A 374 1.28 14.97 2.27
C ALA A 374 0.19 13.89 2.35
N LYS A 375 -1.06 14.29 2.55
CA LYS A 375 -2.19 13.38 2.41
C LYS A 375 -2.26 12.94 0.95
N THR A 376 -2.22 11.62 0.73
CA THR A 376 -2.46 11.06 -0.60
C THR A 376 -3.88 11.42 -1.02
N PRO A 377 -4.08 12.06 -2.18
CA PRO A 377 -5.43 12.29 -2.69
C PRO A 377 -6.19 10.97 -2.80
N PRO A 378 -7.50 10.94 -2.51
CA PRO A 378 -8.33 9.76 -2.75
C PRO A 378 -8.15 9.25 -4.18
N SER A 379 -8.15 7.93 -4.35
CA SER A 379 -8.06 7.36 -5.70
C SER A 379 -9.33 7.72 -6.48
N THR A 380 -9.26 7.76 -7.80
CA THR A 380 -10.49 7.77 -8.60
C THR A 380 -11.04 6.35 -8.70
N PRO A 381 -12.37 6.15 -8.63
CA PRO A 381 -12.97 4.87 -8.97
C PRO A 381 -12.50 4.42 -10.37
N PRO A 382 -12.05 3.17 -10.54
CA PRO A 382 -11.72 2.63 -11.85
C PRO A 382 -12.90 2.73 -12.82
N ASP A 383 -12.65 3.18 -14.04
CA ASP A 383 -13.64 3.13 -15.11
C ASP A 383 -13.66 1.71 -15.70
N CYS A 384 -14.49 0.86 -15.11
CA CYS A 384 -14.77 -0.46 -15.64
C CYS A 384 -15.91 -0.36 -16.66
N GLU A 385 -15.67 0.24 -17.84
CA GLU A 385 -16.60 0.20 -18.98
C GLU A 385 -17.16 -1.21 -19.16
N ILE A 386 -18.44 -1.32 -19.59
CA ILE A 386 -19.19 -2.57 -19.84
C ILE A 386 -18.25 -3.64 -20.40
N ALA A 387 -17.70 -4.46 -19.50
CA ALA A 387 -16.77 -5.51 -19.85
C ALA A 387 -17.61 -6.73 -20.22
N ALA A 388 -17.27 -7.39 -21.32
CA ALA A 388 -17.85 -8.69 -21.62
C ALA A 388 -17.24 -9.73 -20.66
N PHE A 389 -17.83 -9.84 -19.46
CA PHE A 389 -17.39 -10.81 -18.48
C PHE A 389 -17.54 -12.24 -19.00
N GLY A 390 -16.64 -13.13 -18.60
CA GLY A 390 -16.65 -14.53 -19.00
C GLY A 390 -16.27 -14.80 -20.47
N VAL A 391 -15.91 -13.78 -21.25
CA VAL A 391 -15.38 -13.97 -22.61
C VAL A 391 -13.89 -14.28 -22.55
N ASN A 392 -13.50 -15.41 -23.15
CA ASN A 392 -12.10 -15.81 -23.24
C ASN A 392 -11.32 -14.89 -24.18
N ILE A 393 -10.24 -14.30 -23.70
CA ILE A 393 -9.36 -13.42 -24.50
C ILE A 393 -8.32 -14.20 -25.30
N ILE A 394 -8.16 -15.50 -25.04
CA ILE A 394 -7.22 -16.37 -25.74
C ILE A 394 -7.81 -16.79 -27.09
N GLU A 395 -7.06 -16.54 -28.16
CA GLU A 395 -7.45 -16.95 -29.50
C GLU A 395 -7.20 -18.43 -29.73
N ASN A 396 -8.08 -19.06 -30.51
CA ASN A 396 -7.96 -20.47 -30.90
C ASN A 396 -7.68 -21.41 -29.70
N SER A 397 -8.26 -21.12 -28.52
CA SER A 397 -8.11 -21.94 -27.31
C SER A 397 -8.64 -23.38 -27.49
N ASN A 398 -9.65 -23.54 -28.35
CA ASN A 398 -10.20 -24.85 -28.74
C ASN A 398 -9.35 -25.58 -29.81
N LEU A 399 -8.31 -24.96 -30.37
CA LEU A 399 -7.42 -25.56 -31.37
C LEU A 399 -8.18 -26.11 -32.59
N GLY A 400 -9.24 -25.42 -32.99
CA GLY A 400 -10.03 -25.75 -34.18
C GLY A 400 -9.23 -25.54 -35.46
N ASP A 401 -8.37 -24.53 -35.45
CA ASP A 401 -7.54 -24.06 -36.57
C ASP A 401 -6.03 -24.32 -36.32
N GLY A 402 -5.70 -25.55 -35.94
CA GLY A 402 -4.32 -25.94 -35.65
C GLY A 402 -3.67 -25.09 -34.56
N THR A 403 -2.43 -24.64 -34.79
CA THR A 403 -1.67 -23.75 -33.88
C THR A 403 -1.83 -22.27 -34.22
N ASN A 404 -2.77 -21.89 -35.09
CA ASN A 404 -2.94 -20.49 -35.49
C ASN A 404 -3.21 -19.59 -34.27
N GLY A 405 -2.61 -18.40 -34.24
CA GLY A 405 -2.61 -17.48 -33.09
C GLY A 405 -1.58 -17.79 -31.99
N TRP A 406 -0.99 -19.00 -31.98
CA TRP A 406 0.06 -19.38 -31.02
C TRP A 406 1.44 -19.33 -31.66
N PHE A 407 2.44 -18.86 -30.91
CA PHE A 407 3.84 -18.92 -31.31
C PHE A 407 4.73 -19.57 -30.24
N PRO A 408 5.81 -20.27 -30.63
CA PRO A 408 6.77 -20.80 -29.68
C PRO A 408 7.59 -19.67 -29.07
N LEU A 409 7.66 -19.61 -27.74
CA LEU A 409 8.62 -18.81 -27.01
C LEU A 409 9.91 -19.63 -26.85
N GLY A 410 10.95 -19.24 -27.57
CA GLY A 410 12.21 -20.00 -27.68
C GLY A 410 12.18 -21.02 -28.82
N SER A 411 13.06 -22.02 -28.76
CA SER A 411 13.26 -22.99 -29.86
C SER A 411 12.37 -24.24 -29.79
N CYS A 412 11.32 -24.24 -28.95
CA CYS A 412 10.41 -25.37 -28.83
C CYS A 412 9.49 -25.53 -30.04
N THR A 413 8.94 -26.72 -30.23
CA THR A 413 8.02 -27.03 -31.34
C THR A 413 6.58 -27.14 -30.84
N LEU A 414 5.64 -26.47 -31.52
CA LEU A 414 4.20 -26.54 -31.23
C LEU A 414 3.49 -27.43 -32.25
N SER A 415 2.64 -28.34 -31.79
CA SER A 415 1.78 -29.18 -32.65
C SER A 415 0.44 -29.47 -31.95
N VAL A 416 -0.57 -29.94 -32.68
CA VAL A 416 -1.89 -30.24 -32.09
C VAL A 416 -2.09 -31.75 -31.99
N GLY A 417 -2.44 -32.21 -30.79
CA GLY A 417 -2.83 -33.59 -30.50
C GLY A 417 -4.31 -33.70 -30.09
N SER A 418 -4.76 -34.92 -29.81
CA SER A 418 -6.13 -35.24 -29.38
C SER A 418 -6.14 -36.15 -28.15
N GLY A 419 -7.22 -36.10 -27.35
CA GLY A 419 -7.36 -36.86 -26.11
C GLY A 419 -7.29 -36.03 -24.83
N SER A 420 -7.55 -34.71 -24.92
CA SER A 420 -7.77 -33.85 -23.75
C SER A 420 -9.21 -33.96 -23.24
N PRO A 421 -9.48 -33.52 -21.99
CA PRO A 421 -10.84 -33.42 -21.47
C PRO A 421 -11.73 -32.55 -22.38
N ARG A 422 -12.99 -32.96 -22.53
CA ARG A 422 -14.02 -32.19 -23.27
C ARG A 422 -14.80 -31.22 -22.37
N ILE A 423 -14.46 -31.13 -21.10
CA ILE A 423 -15.06 -30.24 -20.11
C ILE A 423 -14.07 -29.16 -19.75
N ILE A 424 -14.51 -27.92 -19.52
CA ILE A 424 -13.60 -26.90 -18.98
C ILE A 424 -13.24 -27.23 -17.52
N PRO A 425 -12.10 -26.72 -17.02
CA PRO A 425 -11.72 -26.96 -15.64
C PRO A 425 -12.75 -26.41 -14.64
N SER A 426 -12.79 -27.01 -13.45
CA SER A 426 -13.88 -26.81 -12.49
C SER A 426 -14.00 -25.36 -12.02
N MET A 427 -12.88 -24.70 -11.75
CA MET A 427 -12.85 -23.32 -11.28
C MET A 427 -13.35 -22.35 -12.35
N ALA A 428 -13.11 -22.61 -13.63
CA ALA A 428 -13.64 -21.80 -14.72
C ALA A 428 -15.15 -22.04 -14.91
N ARG A 429 -15.60 -23.29 -14.79
CA ARG A 429 -17.02 -23.63 -14.88
C ARG A 429 -17.86 -22.92 -13.82
N ASP A 430 -17.35 -22.77 -12.62
CA ASP A 430 -18.07 -22.10 -11.53
C ASP A 430 -18.18 -20.58 -11.74
N SER A 431 -17.27 -20.00 -12.54
CA SER A 431 -17.35 -18.60 -12.98
C SER A 431 -18.23 -18.39 -14.21
N LEU A 432 -18.14 -19.29 -15.19
CA LEU A 432 -18.78 -19.15 -16.50
C LEU A 432 -20.19 -19.74 -16.55
N GLY A 433 -20.51 -20.68 -15.67
CA GLY A 433 -21.75 -21.43 -15.70
C GLY A 433 -21.82 -22.42 -16.89
N PRO A 434 -23.02 -22.61 -17.49
CA PRO A 434 -23.18 -23.44 -18.68
C PRO A 434 -22.28 -22.95 -19.82
N HIS A 435 -21.50 -23.87 -20.40
CA HIS A 435 -20.48 -23.57 -21.41
C HIS A 435 -20.44 -24.65 -22.49
N GLU A 436 -19.88 -24.30 -23.65
CA GLU A 436 -19.66 -25.25 -24.74
C GLU A 436 -18.56 -26.26 -24.39
N SER A 437 -18.72 -27.51 -24.84
CA SER A 437 -17.70 -28.54 -24.62
C SER A 437 -16.39 -28.19 -25.33
N LEU A 438 -15.26 -28.45 -24.66
CA LEU A 438 -13.94 -28.35 -25.28
C LEU A 438 -13.80 -29.35 -26.45
N SER A 439 -12.95 -28.99 -27.42
CA SER A 439 -12.75 -29.77 -28.64
C SER A 439 -12.19 -31.19 -28.43
N GLY A 440 -11.58 -31.45 -27.27
CA GLY A 440 -10.81 -32.67 -26.99
C GLY A 440 -9.42 -32.68 -27.65
N ARG A 441 -8.98 -31.53 -28.17
CA ARG A 441 -7.62 -31.30 -28.70
C ARG A 441 -6.72 -30.62 -27.66
N TYR A 442 -5.41 -30.77 -27.80
CA TYR A 442 -4.41 -30.09 -26.97
C TYR A 442 -3.23 -29.62 -27.80
N LEU A 443 -2.54 -28.59 -27.30
CA LEU A 443 -1.29 -28.11 -27.82
C LEU A 443 -0.17 -28.95 -27.20
N LEU A 444 0.60 -29.65 -28.04
CA LEU A 444 1.78 -30.42 -27.67
C LEU A 444 3.03 -29.59 -27.92
N ILE A 445 3.84 -29.47 -26.88
CA ILE A 445 5.08 -28.69 -26.89
C ILE A 445 6.25 -29.62 -26.61
N THR A 446 7.13 -29.75 -27.60
CA THR A 446 8.31 -30.64 -27.56
C THR A 446 9.59 -29.84 -27.80
N ASN A 447 10.76 -30.51 -27.72
CA ASN A 447 12.07 -29.91 -27.97
C ASN A 447 12.40 -28.70 -27.08
N ARG A 448 11.90 -28.72 -25.83
CA ARG A 448 12.13 -27.65 -24.84
C ARG A 448 13.52 -27.80 -24.20
N THR A 449 14.40 -26.82 -24.43
CA THR A 449 15.76 -26.83 -23.84
C THR A 449 15.88 -26.00 -22.56
N GLN A 450 14.86 -25.20 -22.23
CA GLN A 450 14.79 -24.41 -21.01
C GLN A 450 13.36 -24.41 -20.45
N THR A 451 13.21 -24.13 -19.15
CA THR A 451 11.92 -24.20 -18.45
C THR A 451 10.92 -23.15 -18.90
N TRP A 452 11.37 -21.95 -19.27
CA TRP A 452 10.52 -20.87 -19.76
C TRP A 452 10.02 -21.06 -21.19
N MET A 453 10.56 -22.04 -21.94
CA MET A 453 10.12 -22.30 -23.30
C MET A 453 8.73 -22.92 -23.32
N GLY A 454 7.87 -22.42 -24.18
CA GLY A 454 6.51 -22.91 -24.31
C GLY A 454 5.66 -22.09 -25.28
N PRO A 455 4.35 -22.32 -25.34
CA PRO A 455 3.48 -21.59 -26.23
C PRO A 455 3.12 -20.22 -25.65
N ALA A 456 3.00 -19.23 -26.51
CA ALA A 456 2.70 -17.85 -26.13
C ALA A 456 1.69 -17.17 -27.06
N GLN A 457 1.01 -16.15 -26.52
CA GLN A 457 0.17 -15.20 -27.26
C GLN A 457 0.36 -13.78 -26.73
N MET A 458 0.26 -12.80 -27.62
CA MET A 458 0.15 -11.38 -27.25
C MET A 458 -1.29 -11.06 -26.85
N ILE A 459 -1.48 -10.42 -25.69
CA ILE A 459 -2.81 -10.09 -25.16
C ILE A 459 -2.95 -8.61 -24.76
N THR A 460 -1.96 -7.76 -25.06
CA THR A 460 -1.92 -6.33 -24.68
C THR A 460 -3.25 -5.62 -24.93
N GLU A 461 -3.79 -5.72 -26.15
CA GLU A 461 -4.99 -4.97 -26.57
C GLU A 461 -6.31 -5.56 -26.05
N LYS A 462 -6.24 -6.73 -25.39
CA LYS A 462 -7.41 -7.46 -24.89
C LYS A 462 -7.65 -7.24 -23.39
N LEU A 463 -6.69 -6.60 -22.72
CA LEU A 463 -6.73 -6.35 -21.28
C LEU A 463 -7.32 -4.97 -20.99
N LYS A 464 -8.16 -4.90 -19.97
CA LYS A 464 -8.64 -3.66 -19.38
C LYS A 464 -7.98 -3.45 -18.02
N LEU A 465 -7.60 -2.21 -17.74
CA LEU A 465 -7.01 -1.86 -16.46
C LEU A 465 -7.99 -2.13 -15.31
N PHE A 466 -7.44 -2.51 -14.15
CA PHE A 466 -8.15 -2.77 -12.90
C PHE A 466 -9.12 -3.95 -12.90
N LEU A 467 -9.41 -4.58 -14.06
CA LEU A 467 -10.17 -5.82 -14.10
C LEU A 467 -9.32 -7.00 -13.66
N THR A 468 -9.89 -7.83 -12.80
CA THR A 468 -9.27 -9.11 -12.41
C THR A 468 -9.64 -10.17 -13.44
N TYR A 469 -8.62 -10.82 -13.99
CA TYR A 469 -8.75 -11.91 -14.94
C TYR A 469 -8.51 -13.23 -14.22
N GLN A 470 -9.40 -14.19 -14.45
CA GLN A 470 -9.19 -15.57 -14.04
C GLN A 470 -8.47 -16.32 -15.15
N VAL A 471 -7.50 -17.14 -14.76
CA VAL A 471 -6.78 -18.06 -15.63
C VAL A 471 -7.21 -19.48 -15.29
N SER A 472 -7.47 -20.29 -16.32
CA SER A 472 -7.77 -21.70 -16.14
C SER A 472 -7.33 -22.53 -17.34
N ALA A 473 -6.72 -23.69 -17.11
CA ALA A 473 -6.32 -24.60 -18.19
C ALA A 473 -6.26 -26.05 -17.71
N TRP A 474 -6.39 -26.99 -18.64
CA TRP A 474 -5.93 -28.37 -18.43
C TRP A 474 -4.48 -28.50 -18.89
N VAL A 475 -3.64 -29.10 -18.05
CA VAL A 475 -2.23 -29.38 -18.36
C VAL A 475 -1.86 -30.82 -18.05
N ARG A 476 -0.91 -31.35 -18.80
CA ARG A 476 -0.35 -32.69 -18.63
C ARG A 476 1.11 -32.69 -19.08
N VAL A 477 1.94 -33.50 -18.44
CA VAL A 477 3.34 -33.70 -18.84
C VAL A 477 3.51 -35.05 -19.55
N GLY A 478 4.36 -35.07 -20.57
CA GLY A 478 4.67 -36.27 -21.34
C GLY A 478 5.73 -37.17 -20.68
N SER A 479 6.15 -38.20 -21.40
CA SER A 479 7.23 -39.10 -20.99
C SER A 479 8.57 -38.37 -20.89
N GLY A 480 9.35 -38.64 -19.85
CA GLY A 480 10.66 -38.01 -19.62
C GLY A 480 10.82 -37.36 -18.24
N SER A 481 9.76 -37.27 -17.44
CA SER A 481 9.82 -36.81 -16.06
C SER A 481 10.31 -37.92 -15.10
N THR A 482 11.18 -37.57 -14.16
CA THR A 482 11.67 -38.46 -13.09
C THR A 482 11.12 -38.07 -11.70
N GLY A 483 10.17 -37.14 -11.65
CA GLY A 483 9.57 -36.63 -10.42
C GLY A 483 8.52 -35.53 -10.69
N PRO A 484 8.01 -34.86 -9.63
CA PRO A 484 7.03 -33.78 -9.76
C PRO A 484 7.51 -32.66 -10.69
N GLN A 485 6.58 -32.14 -11.49
CA GLN A 485 6.84 -31.15 -12.53
C GLN A 485 5.97 -29.92 -12.33
N ASN A 486 6.59 -28.74 -12.23
CA ASN A 486 5.85 -27.49 -12.13
C ASN A 486 5.48 -26.98 -13.52
N VAL A 487 4.22 -26.61 -13.71
CA VAL A 487 3.71 -25.92 -14.91
C VAL A 487 3.01 -24.65 -14.48
N ASN A 488 3.28 -23.55 -15.18
CA ASN A 488 2.82 -22.22 -14.81
C ASN A 488 2.32 -21.47 -16.06
N VAL A 489 1.14 -20.85 -15.95
CA VAL A 489 0.68 -19.83 -16.90
C VAL A 489 1.20 -18.47 -16.42
N ALA A 490 2.22 -17.95 -17.11
CA ALA A 490 2.90 -16.73 -16.74
C ALA A 490 2.56 -15.58 -17.69
N LEU A 491 2.68 -14.35 -17.20
CA LEU A 491 2.59 -13.14 -17.99
C LEU A 491 3.93 -12.41 -17.97
N SER A 492 4.28 -11.85 -19.12
CA SER A 492 5.35 -10.86 -19.28
C SER A 492 4.70 -9.51 -19.55
N VAL A 493 4.79 -8.59 -18.58
CA VAL A 493 4.21 -7.24 -18.60
C VAL A 493 5.37 -6.24 -18.65
N ASP A 494 5.64 -5.66 -19.82
CA ASP A 494 6.81 -4.77 -20.03
C ASP A 494 8.11 -5.40 -19.47
N ASP A 495 8.36 -6.66 -19.84
CA ASP A 495 9.48 -7.51 -19.41
C ASP A 495 9.52 -7.83 -17.91
N GLN A 496 8.48 -7.50 -17.14
CA GLN A 496 8.27 -7.96 -15.78
C GLN A 496 7.43 -9.23 -15.73
N TRP A 497 7.84 -10.16 -14.90
CA TRP A 497 7.14 -11.43 -14.70
C TRP A 497 5.95 -11.26 -13.75
N VAL A 498 4.78 -11.76 -14.14
CA VAL A 498 3.58 -11.83 -13.31
C VAL A 498 3.05 -13.26 -13.34
N ASN A 499 2.76 -13.82 -12.16
CA ASN A 499 2.17 -15.15 -12.05
C ASN A 499 0.69 -15.10 -12.47
N GLY A 500 0.28 -15.99 -13.37
CA GLY A 500 -1.13 -16.18 -13.73
C GLY A 500 -1.75 -17.44 -13.13
N GLY A 501 -0.96 -18.30 -12.49
CA GLY A 501 -1.41 -19.54 -11.87
C GLY A 501 -0.50 -20.72 -12.19
N GLN A 502 -0.35 -21.64 -11.25
CA GLN A 502 0.56 -22.77 -11.39
C GLN A 502 0.08 -24.04 -10.69
N VAL A 503 0.62 -25.17 -11.14
CA VAL A 503 0.32 -26.48 -10.58
C VAL A 503 1.56 -27.37 -10.63
N GLU A 504 1.72 -28.22 -9.61
CA GLU A 504 2.70 -29.30 -9.62
C GLU A 504 2.04 -30.60 -10.11
N ILE A 505 2.67 -31.27 -11.06
CA ILE A 505 2.17 -32.47 -11.71
C ILE A 505 3.10 -33.63 -11.37
N ALA A 506 2.60 -34.59 -10.60
CA ALA A 506 3.36 -35.76 -10.16
C ALA A 506 2.97 -37.06 -10.89
N ASP A 507 1.95 -37.02 -11.75
CA ASP A 507 1.47 -38.20 -12.47
C ASP A 507 1.08 -37.90 -13.93
N GLY A 508 0.72 -38.94 -14.67
CA GLY A 508 0.39 -38.86 -16.09
C GLY A 508 -1.04 -38.41 -16.41
N ARG A 509 -1.82 -37.85 -15.47
CA ARG A 509 -3.20 -37.38 -15.69
C ARG A 509 -3.23 -35.89 -16.07
N TRP A 510 -4.40 -35.46 -16.53
CA TRP A 510 -4.69 -34.04 -16.73
C TRP A 510 -4.93 -33.36 -15.38
N HIS A 511 -4.26 -32.23 -15.16
CA HIS A 511 -4.36 -31.39 -13.97
C HIS A 511 -4.92 -30.03 -14.35
N GLU A 512 -5.71 -29.45 -13.46
CA GLU A 512 -6.24 -28.11 -13.61
C GLU A 512 -5.22 -27.09 -13.09
N ILE A 513 -4.90 -26.08 -13.90
CA ILE A 513 -4.30 -24.83 -13.42
C ILE A 513 -5.44 -23.86 -13.17
N GLY A 514 -5.43 -23.21 -12.01
CA GLY A 514 -6.24 -22.04 -11.72
C GLY A 514 -5.37 -20.95 -11.10
N GLY A 515 -5.60 -19.71 -11.51
CA GLY A 515 -4.96 -18.55 -10.91
C GLY A 515 -5.62 -17.28 -11.41
N SER A 516 -5.03 -16.15 -11.07
CA SER A 516 -5.58 -14.86 -11.45
C SER A 516 -4.49 -13.81 -11.55
N PHE A 517 -4.79 -12.73 -12.26
CA PHE A 517 -3.94 -11.55 -12.33
C PHE A 517 -4.76 -10.30 -12.58
N ARG A 518 -4.12 -9.14 -12.40
CA ARG A 518 -4.66 -7.83 -12.73
C ARG A 518 -3.55 -6.93 -13.24
N ILE A 519 -3.88 -6.07 -14.19
CA ILE A 519 -3.01 -5.00 -14.66
C ILE A 519 -3.58 -3.67 -14.18
N GLU A 520 -2.85 -2.94 -13.32
CA GLU A 520 -3.30 -1.67 -12.73
C GLU A 520 -2.65 -0.44 -13.36
N LYS A 521 -1.62 -0.64 -14.20
CA LYS A 521 -0.92 0.41 -14.93
C LYS A 521 -0.89 0.08 -16.41
N GLN A 522 -1.02 1.08 -17.26
CA GLN A 522 -0.96 0.88 -18.70
C GLN A 522 0.39 0.24 -19.07
N ALA A 523 0.32 -0.98 -19.58
CA ALA A 523 1.47 -1.69 -20.12
C ALA A 523 1.58 -1.43 -21.62
N SER A 524 2.82 -1.38 -22.12
CA SER A 524 3.09 -1.26 -23.56
C SER A 524 2.99 -2.64 -24.24
N LYS A 525 3.34 -3.69 -23.52
CA LYS A 525 3.38 -5.06 -24.02
C LYS A 525 2.99 -6.05 -22.93
N VAL A 526 1.96 -6.86 -23.20
CA VAL A 526 1.58 -7.99 -22.36
C VAL A 526 1.52 -9.26 -23.20
N MET A 527 2.32 -10.24 -22.81
CA MET A 527 2.36 -11.57 -23.39
C MET A 527 1.99 -12.61 -22.33
N VAL A 528 1.08 -13.51 -22.65
CA VAL A 528 0.86 -14.72 -21.86
C VAL A 528 1.65 -15.86 -22.48
N TYR A 529 2.27 -16.68 -21.64
CA TYR A 529 2.96 -17.89 -22.05
C TYR A 529 2.87 -18.96 -20.98
N ILE A 530 3.00 -20.22 -21.39
CA ILE A 530 2.97 -21.35 -20.46
C ILE A 530 4.36 -21.92 -20.37
N GLN A 531 4.89 -21.99 -19.16
CA GLN A 531 6.23 -22.45 -18.86
C GLN A 531 6.22 -23.64 -17.88
N GLY A 532 7.39 -24.22 -17.65
CA GLY A 532 7.51 -25.57 -17.11
C GLY A 532 7.04 -26.61 -18.14
N PRO A 533 7.19 -27.93 -17.91
CA PRO A 533 7.96 -28.64 -16.89
C PRO A 533 9.49 -28.48 -17.04
N SER A 534 10.31 -29.32 -16.40
CA SER A 534 11.77 -29.35 -16.61
C SER A 534 12.15 -29.43 -18.10
N SER A 535 13.36 -28.98 -18.44
CA SER A 535 13.87 -29.10 -19.82
C SER A 535 13.87 -30.56 -20.29
N GLY A 536 13.52 -30.79 -21.55
CA GLY A 536 13.42 -32.11 -22.16
C GLY A 536 12.10 -32.83 -21.90
N VAL A 537 11.25 -32.31 -21.01
CA VAL A 537 9.92 -32.87 -20.74
C VAL A 537 8.87 -32.18 -21.61
N ASP A 538 8.10 -32.99 -22.32
CA ASP A 538 7.00 -32.53 -23.17
C ASP A 538 5.85 -31.97 -22.33
N LEU A 539 5.21 -30.92 -22.84
CA LEU A 539 4.06 -30.27 -22.22
C LEU A 539 2.83 -30.40 -23.11
N MET A 540 1.68 -30.65 -22.51
CA MET A 540 0.38 -30.68 -23.18
C MET A 540 -0.57 -29.70 -22.48
N ILE A 541 -1.24 -28.84 -23.25
CA ILE A 541 -2.17 -27.82 -22.73
C ILE A 541 -3.47 -27.89 -23.51
N ALA A 542 -4.61 -27.86 -22.81
CA ALA A 542 -5.92 -27.81 -23.43
C ALA A 542 -6.83 -26.78 -22.77
N GLY A 543 -7.63 -26.10 -23.60
CA GLY A 543 -8.73 -25.25 -23.16
C GLY A 543 -8.30 -24.08 -22.27
N LEU A 544 -7.18 -23.41 -22.56
CA LEU A 544 -6.76 -22.21 -21.81
C LEU A 544 -7.84 -21.13 -21.89
N GLN A 545 -8.42 -20.79 -20.74
CA GLN A 545 -9.37 -19.70 -20.55
C GLN A 545 -8.70 -18.58 -19.78
N ILE A 546 -8.74 -17.37 -20.32
CA ILE A 546 -8.44 -16.14 -19.59
C ILE A 546 -9.60 -15.18 -19.80
N PHE A 547 -10.30 -14.79 -18.74
CA PHE A 547 -11.50 -13.96 -18.85
C PHE A 547 -11.68 -13.06 -17.64
N ALA A 548 -12.29 -11.89 -17.85
CA ALA A 548 -12.63 -10.97 -16.77
C ALA A 548 -13.76 -11.54 -15.89
N VAL A 549 -13.61 -11.42 -14.57
CA VAL A 549 -14.51 -12.03 -13.57
C VAL A 549 -15.73 -11.14 -13.28
N ASP A 550 -16.94 -11.70 -13.35
CA ASP A 550 -18.18 -11.03 -12.91
C ASP A 550 -18.37 -11.16 -11.39
N ARG A 551 -17.79 -10.21 -10.66
CA ARG A 551 -17.91 -10.14 -9.18
C ARG A 551 -19.35 -9.93 -8.73
N GLN A 552 -20.15 -9.19 -9.49
CA GLN A 552 -21.53 -8.87 -9.10
C GLN A 552 -22.44 -10.09 -9.20
N ALA A 553 -22.28 -10.92 -10.24
CA ALA A 553 -22.95 -12.21 -10.33
C ALA A 553 -22.54 -13.13 -9.16
N ARG A 554 -21.24 -13.20 -8.86
CA ARG A 554 -20.73 -13.99 -7.72
C ARG A 554 -21.30 -13.50 -6.39
N PHE A 555 -21.33 -12.19 -6.13
CA PHE A 555 -21.89 -11.63 -4.88
C PHE A 555 -23.38 -11.94 -4.71
N LYS A 556 -24.17 -11.91 -5.80
CA LYS A 556 -25.58 -12.33 -5.75
C LYS A 556 -25.71 -13.81 -5.37
N TYR A 557 -24.83 -14.67 -5.88
CA TYR A 557 -24.76 -16.08 -5.49
C TYR A 557 -24.39 -16.23 -4.00
N LEU A 558 -23.31 -15.58 -3.56
CA LEU A 558 -22.81 -15.69 -2.18
C LEU A 558 -23.82 -15.19 -1.15
N ARG A 559 -24.55 -14.09 -1.42
CA ARG A 559 -25.64 -13.63 -0.54
C ARG A 559 -26.67 -14.73 -0.31
N ARG A 560 -27.09 -15.45 -1.36
CA ARG A 560 -28.04 -16.57 -1.23
C ARG A 560 -27.47 -17.73 -0.42
N GLN A 561 -26.17 -17.99 -0.53
CA GLN A 561 -25.50 -19.02 0.28
C GLN A 561 -25.39 -18.58 1.75
N THR A 562 -25.04 -17.32 2.01
CA THR A 562 -25.03 -16.75 3.37
C THR A 562 -26.40 -16.84 4.04
N GLU A 563 -27.50 -16.52 3.34
CA GLU A 563 -28.86 -16.69 3.87
C GLU A 563 -29.19 -18.14 4.27
N LYS A 564 -28.65 -19.11 3.53
CA LYS A 564 -28.86 -20.55 3.80
C LYS A 564 -27.99 -21.06 4.95
N ILE A 565 -26.71 -20.68 4.95
CA ILE A 565 -25.69 -21.26 5.82
C ILE A 565 -25.56 -20.53 7.15
N ARG A 566 -25.73 -19.20 7.15
CA ARG A 566 -25.45 -18.35 8.32
C ARG A 566 -26.70 -17.86 9.04
N LYS A 567 -27.89 -18.06 8.46
CA LYS A 567 -29.15 -17.72 9.10
C LYS A 567 -30.04 -18.93 9.31
N ARG A 568 -30.78 -18.88 10.42
CA ARG A 568 -31.79 -19.88 10.82
C ARG A 568 -33.13 -19.23 11.09
N ASP A 569 -34.19 -20.04 11.07
CA ASP A 569 -35.53 -19.58 11.41
C ASP A 569 -35.67 -19.46 12.94
N ILE A 570 -36.17 -18.31 13.38
CA ILE A 570 -36.31 -17.91 14.78
C ILE A 570 -37.78 -17.56 15.02
N THR A 571 -38.39 -18.20 16.01
CA THR A 571 -39.74 -17.89 16.47
C THR A 571 -39.68 -17.32 17.88
N LEU A 572 -40.11 -16.08 18.04
CA LEU A 572 -40.30 -15.46 19.35
C LEU A 572 -41.70 -15.79 19.84
N LYS A 573 -41.82 -16.29 21.07
CA LYS A 573 -43.09 -16.54 21.74
C LYS A 573 -43.22 -15.63 22.95
N PHE A 574 -44.27 -14.81 22.98
CA PHE A 574 -44.49 -13.84 24.03
C PHE A 574 -45.41 -14.40 25.11
N SER A 575 -44.96 -14.40 26.37
CA SER A 575 -45.79 -14.71 27.55
C SER A 575 -46.26 -13.43 28.26
N GLY A 576 -47.40 -13.50 28.96
CA GLY A 576 -47.95 -12.36 29.71
C GLY A 576 -48.83 -11.39 28.90
N LEU A 577 -49.33 -11.81 27.73
CA LEU A 577 -50.32 -11.07 26.94
C LEU A 577 -51.73 -11.61 27.20
N ASP A 578 -52.68 -10.73 27.53
CA ASP A 578 -54.10 -11.08 27.59
C ASP A 578 -54.64 -11.39 26.17
N SER A 579 -55.73 -12.14 26.07
CA SER A 579 -56.34 -12.56 24.79
C SER A 579 -56.74 -11.40 23.86
N ILE A 580 -56.96 -10.19 24.40
CA ILE A 580 -57.21 -8.95 23.66
C ILE A 580 -55.90 -8.25 23.24
N GLY A 581 -54.80 -8.48 23.97
CA GLY A 581 -53.47 -7.92 23.70
C GLY A 581 -52.69 -8.62 22.57
N ASN A 582 -53.13 -9.80 22.13
CA ASN A 582 -52.50 -10.52 21.01
C ASN A 582 -52.77 -9.87 19.65
N LEU A 583 -53.93 -9.22 19.45
CA LEU A 583 -54.24 -8.51 18.21
C LEU A 583 -53.62 -7.11 18.21
N GLY A 584 -52.68 -6.88 17.28
CA GLY A 584 -52.07 -5.55 17.07
C GLY A 584 -50.76 -5.32 17.84
N THR A 585 -50.19 -6.35 18.48
CA THR A 585 -48.85 -6.25 19.09
C THR A 585 -47.78 -6.12 18.00
N LEU A 586 -47.14 -4.95 17.92
CA LEU A 586 -46.03 -4.69 17.01
C LEU A 586 -44.73 -5.17 17.65
N VAL A 587 -43.99 -5.98 16.90
CA VAL A 587 -42.67 -6.52 17.27
C VAL A 587 -41.63 -5.88 16.36
N ARG A 588 -40.54 -5.39 16.96
CA ARG A 588 -39.36 -4.89 16.27
C ARG A 588 -38.13 -5.61 16.80
N VAL A 589 -37.45 -6.32 15.93
CA VAL A 589 -36.23 -7.09 16.23
C VAL A 589 -35.04 -6.41 15.58
N ARG A 590 -34.02 -6.12 16.39
CA ARG A 590 -32.75 -5.56 15.93
C ARG A 590 -31.60 -6.40 16.48
N GLN A 591 -30.83 -7.04 15.60
CA GLN A 591 -29.55 -7.61 15.99
C GLN A 591 -28.58 -6.49 16.38
N ILE A 592 -27.96 -6.62 17.55
CA ILE A 592 -27.01 -5.65 18.09
C ILE A 592 -25.57 -6.16 18.00
N GLN A 593 -25.38 -7.48 17.94
CA GLN A 593 -24.08 -8.12 17.78
C GLN A 593 -24.24 -9.38 16.93
N ASN A 594 -23.36 -9.54 15.94
CA ASN A 594 -23.22 -10.78 15.17
C ASN A 594 -22.14 -11.65 15.83
N ASP A 595 -22.40 -12.96 15.93
CA ASP A 595 -21.48 -13.90 16.58
C ASP A 595 -20.40 -14.46 15.65
N PHE A 596 -20.46 -14.18 14.33
CA PHE A 596 -19.42 -14.60 13.39
C PHE A 596 -18.08 -13.98 13.79
N PRO A 597 -17.03 -14.80 14.01
CA PRO A 597 -15.71 -14.30 14.37
C PRO A 597 -15.10 -13.42 13.28
N MET A 598 -14.90 -12.16 13.62
CA MET A 598 -14.25 -11.15 12.81
C MET A 598 -13.22 -10.44 13.66
N GLY A 599 -11.95 -10.83 13.48
CA GLY A 599 -10.85 -10.28 14.25
C GLY A 599 -9.82 -9.53 13.41
N THR A 600 -8.80 -9.04 14.09
CA THR A 600 -7.67 -8.38 13.43
C THR A 600 -6.36 -8.59 14.20
N CYS A 601 -5.25 -8.44 13.50
CA CYS A 601 -3.92 -8.38 14.06
C CYS A 601 -3.70 -7.05 14.78
N ILE A 602 -3.19 -7.14 16.00
CA ILE A 602 -2.76 -5.99 16.80
C ILE A 602 -1.33 -6.22 17.26
N SER A 603 -0.60 -5.13 17.46
CA SER A 603 0.74 -5.08 18.02
C SER A 603 0.75 -4.16 19.24
N ARG A 604 1.75 -4.30 20.09
CA ARG A 604 1.85 -3.51 21.32
C ARG A 604 1.91 -2.01 21.07
N SER A 605 2.56 -1.59 19.99
CA SER A 605 2.61 -0.17 19.60
C SER A 605 1.26 0.38 19.17
N ASN A 606 0.34 -0.46 18.68
CA ASN A 606 -0.97 0.00 18.20
C ASN A 606 -1.86 0.44 19.36
N ILE A 607 -1.76 -0.24 20.51
CA ILE A 607 -2.64 0.04 21.65
C ILE A 607 -2.29 1.34 22.40
N ASP A 608 -1.18 1.99 22.04
CA ASP A 608 -0.85 3.36 22.47
C ASP A 608 -1.63 4.44 21.68
N ASN A 609 -2.35 4.05 20.62
CA ASN A 609 -3.23 4.93 19.85
C ASN A 609 -4.68 4.76 20.29
N GLU A 610 -5.25 5.78 20.91
CA GLU A 610 -6.65 5.75 21.37
C GLU A 610 -7.65 5.57 20.21
N ASP A 611 -7.40 6.17 19.04
CA ASP A 611 -8.30 6.07 17.89
C ASP A 611 -8.25 4.66 17.27
N PHE A 612 -7.06 4.03 17.28
CA PHE A 612 -6.90 2.63 16.90
C PHE A 612 -7.67 1.72 17.84
N VAL A 613 -7.51 1.91 19.16
CA VAL A 613 -8.19 1.08 20.17
C VAL A 613 -9.70 1.24 20.07
N ASP A 614 -10.20 2.47 19.93
CA ASP A 614 -11.64 2.73 19.77
C ASP A 614 -12.21 2.07 18.52
N PHE A 615 -11.50 2.13 17.39
CA PHE A 615 -11.90 1.42 16.17
C PHE A 615 -11.88 -0.10 16.38
N PHE A 616 -10.80 -0.62 16.99
CA PHE A 616 -10.59 -2.03 17.23
C PHE A 616 -11.71 -2.64 18.09
N VAL A 617 -11.97 -2.08 19.28
CA VAL A 617 -12.96 -2.62 20.23
C VAL A 617 -14.40 -2.49 19.70
N LYS A 618 -14.65 -1.52 18.82
CA LYS A 618 -15.97 -1.30 18.23
C LYS A 618 -16.27 -2.26 17.08
N HIS A 619 -15.24 -2.67 16.33
CA HIS A 619 -15.42 -3.34 15.05
C HIS A 619 -14.90 -4.78 15.00
N PHE A 620 -14.19 -5.26 16.01
CA PHE A 620 -13.66 -6.63 16.04
C PHE A 620 -14.01 -7.33 17.35
N ASN A 621 -14.29 -8.64 17.27
CA ASN A 621 -14.57 -9.50 18.43
C ASN A 621 -13.47 -10.54 18.66
N TRP A 622 -12.44 -10.57 17.81
CA TRP A 622 -11.26 -11.42 17.93
C TRP A 622 -9.96 -10.63 17.71
N ALA A 623 -8.86 -11.10 18.30
CA ALA A 623 -7.53 -10.52 18.11
C ALA A 623 -6.45 -11.59 17.93
N VAL A 624 -5.40 -11.24 17.20
CA VAL A 624 -4.14 -12.00 17.11
C VAL A 624 -2.99 -11.03 17.34
N PHE A 625 -1.93 -11.49 17.99
CA PHE A 625 -0.76 -10.66 18.26
C PHE A 625 0.25 -10.85 17.13
N GLY A 626 0.65 -9.76 16.48
CA GLY A 626 1.46 -9.84 15.27
C GLY A 626 2.87 -10.38 15.51
N ASN A 627 3.47 -10.02 16.64
CA ASN A 627 4.83 -10.44 16.98
C ASN A 627 4.99 -10.88 18.44
N GLU A 628 4.15 -10.40 19.34
CA GLU A 628 4.39 -10.36 20.78
C GLU A 628 4.38 -11.75 21.44
N LEU A 629 3.93 -12.78 20.72
CA LEU A 629 4.03 -14.17 21.11
C LEU A 629 5.06 -14.98 20.34
N LYS A 630 5.60 -14.49 19.22
CA LYS A 630 6.62 -15.21 18.44
C LYS A 630 7.87 -15.45 19.28
N TRP A 631 8.59 -16.54 19.02
CA TRP A 631 9.71 -16.94 19.87
C TRP A 631 10.82 -15.89 19.89
N TYR A 632 11.13 -15.27 18.74
CA TYR A 632 12.13 -14.20 18.70
C TYR A 632 11.74 -12.95 19.50
N TRP A 633 10.45 -12.71 19.74
CA TRP A 633 9.99 -11.57 20.55
C TRP A 633 10.10 -11.87 22.04
N THR A 634 9.61 -13.06 22.42
CA THR A 634 9.52 -13.48 23.82
C THR A 634 10.84 -14.02 24.37
N GLU A 635 11.76 -14.46 23.52
CA GLU A 635 13.10 -14.94 23.90
C GLU A 635 14.13 -14.63 22.79
N ALA A 636 14.39 -13.33 22.56
CA ALA A 636 15.37 -12.87 21.57
C ALA A 636 16.79 -13.39 21.87
N GLN A 637 17.14 -13.50 23.15
CA GLN A 637 18.39 -14.06 23.65
C GLN A 637 18.07 -15.19 24.63
N GLN A 638 18.83 -16.29 24.56
CA GLN A 638 18.62 -17.46 25.40
C GLN A 638 18.47 -17.09 26.88
N GLY A 639 17.37 -17.54 27.51
CA GLY A 639 17.07 -17.32 28.93
C GLY A 639 16.62 -15.90 29.29
N LYS A 640 16.54 -14.95 28.34
CA LYS A 640 16.01 -13.59 28.58
C LYS A 640 14.57 -13.49 28.08
N LEU A 641 13.65 -13.98 28.92
CA LEU A 641 12.23 -13.98 28.61
C LEU A 641 11.59 -12.60 28.78
N ASN A 642 10.76 -12.19 27.81
CA ASN A 642 9.90 -11.01 27.89
C ASN A 642 8.47 -11.33 27.46
N TYR A 643 7.55 -11.33 28.42
CA TYR A 643 6.11 -11.56 28.19
C TYR A 643 5.25 -10.32 28.42
N LYS A 644 5.87 -9.19 28.80
CA LYS A 644 5.16 -7.99 29.23
C LYS A 644 4.19 -7.49 28.15
N ASP A 645 4.65 -7.41 26.91
CA ASP A 645 3.85 -6.89 25.80
C ASP A 645 2.60 -7.75 25.53
N ALA A 646 2.78 -9.08 25.50
CA ALA A 646 1.68 -10.02 25.31
C ALA A 646 0.69 -10.00 26.49
N ASP A 647 1.18 -9.83 27.72
CA ASP A 647 0.30 -9.71 28.89
C ASP A 647 -0.56 -8.44 28.83
N GLU A 648 0.04 -7.28 28.51
CA GLU A 648 -0.69 -6.01 28.38
C GLU A 648 -1.74 -6.05 27.27
N MET A 649 -1.43 -6.71 26.14
CA MET A 649 -2.38 -6.89 25.05
C MET A 649 -3.52 -7.86 25.41
N LEU A 650 -3.22 -8.94 26.14
CA LEU A 650 -4.25 -9.84 26.67
C LEU A 650 -5.20 -9.11 27.62
N ASP A 651 -4.67 -8.26 28.51
CA ASP A 651 -5.48 -7.50 29.45
C ASP A 651 -6.45 -6.56 28.71
N LEU A 652 -6.00 -5.89 27.63
CA LEU A 652 -6.87 -5.08 26.77
C LEU A 652 -8.00 -5.93 26.16
N CYS A 653 -7.66 -7.09 25.58
CA CYS A 653 -8.65 -7.98 24.97
C CYS A 653 -9.66 -8.50 26.00
N GLN A 654 -9.19 -8.97 27.16
CA GLN A 654 -10.04 -9.47 28.24
C GLN A 654 -10.99 -8.40 28.77
N LYS A 655 -10.48 -7.18 29.01
CA LYS A 655 -11.29 -6.03 29.45
C LYS A 655 -12.43 -5.71 28.49
N ASN A 656 -12.21 -5.90 27.19
CA ASN A 656 -13.19 -5.63 26.14
C ASN A 656 -13.93 -6.89 25.65
N LYS A 657 -13.75 -8.04 26.30
CA LYS A 657 -14.37 -9.33 25.94
C LYS A 657 -14.09 -9.76 24.50
N ILE A 658 -12.84 -9.56 24.06
CA ILE A 658 -12.34 -9.95 22.75
C ILE A 658 -11.57 -11.26 22.91
N ASP A 659 -11.96 -12.28 22.15
CA ASP A 659 -11.25 -13.57 22.13
C ASP A 659 -9.91 -13.44 21.41
N THR A 660 -8.93 -14.27 21.77
CA THR A 660 -7.56 -14.15 21.27
C THR A 660 -7.03 -15.45 20.67
N ARG A 661 -6.27 -15.33 19.58
CA ARG A 661 -5.43 -16.39 18.99
C ARG A 661 -3.96 -16.15 19.35
N GLY A 662 -3.32 -17.19 19.84
CA GLY A 662 -1.89 -17.20 20.11
C GLY A 662 -1.09 -17.50 18.85
N HIS A 663 -0.43 -16.49 18.31
CA HIS A 663 0.39 -16.58 17.10
C HIS A 663 1.83 -16.15 17.38
N CYS A 664 2.82 -17.04 17.27
CA CYS A 664 2.73 -18.50 17.15
C CYS A 664 3.69 -19.14 18.15
N ILE A 665 3.52 -20.44 18.42
CA ILE A 665 4.43 -21.15 19.34
C ILE A 665 5.79 -21.34 18.65
N PHE A 666 5.78 -21.87 17.42
CA PHE A 666 6.94 -22.09 16.55
C PHE A 666 6.68 -21.59 15.14
N TRP A 667 7.76 -21.28 14.41
CA TRP A 667 7.74 -20.91 12.99
C TRP A 667 8.88 -21.64 12.28
N GLU A 668 8.57 -22.45 11.25
CA GLU A 668 9.53 -23.35 10.59
C GLU A 668 10.56 -22.68 9.68
N VAL A 669 10.27 -21.47 9.20
CA VAL A 669 11.09 -20.80 8.18
C VAL A 669 12.43 -20.40 8.79
N ASP A 670 13.54 -20.91 8.25
CA ASP A 670 14.88 -20.69 8.84
C ASP A 670 15.18 -19.21 9.10
N GLY A 671 14.78 -18.31 8.18
CA GLY A 671 14.99 -16.86 8.32
C GLY A 671 14.35 -16.22 9.57
N THR A 672 13.41 -16.89 10.22
CA THR A 672 12.64 -16.37 11.36
C THR A 672 13.08 -16.95 12.69
N VAL A 673 13.96 -17.95 12.65
CA VAL A 673 14.53 -18.61 13.82
C VAL A 673 15.74 -17.83 14.35
N GLN A 674 15.80 -17.62 15.67
CA GLN A 674 16.89 -16.86 16.30
C GLN A 674 18.25 -17.54 16.11
N GLN A 675 19.31 -16.73 15.99
CA GLN A 675 20.67 -17.25 15.78
C GLN A 675 21.14 -18.19 16.90
N TRP A 676 20.75 -17.92 18.15
CA TRP A 676 21.13 -18.79 19.28
C TRP A 676 20.46 -20.17 19.17
N ILE A 677 19.21 -20.26 18.69
CA ILE A 677 18.51 -21.52 18.40
C ILE A 677 19.20 -22.27 17.25
N LYS A 678 19.56 -21.55 16.17
CA LYS A 678 20.27 -22.14 15.01
C LYS A 678 21.60 -22.76 15.40
N SER A 679 22.26 -22.23 16.42
CA SER A 679 23.58 -22.68 16.88
C SER A 679 23.54 -23.89 17.81
N LEU A 680 22.35 -24.32 18.25
CA LEU A 680 22.21 -25.48 19.14
C LEU A 680 22.42 -26.79 18.40
N ASN A 681 23.04 -27.75 19.08
CA ASN A 681 23.03 -29.16 18.67
C ASN A 681 21.63 -29.77 18.87
N LYS A 682 21.41 -30.99 18.36
CA LYS A 682 20.11 -31.67 18.43
C LYS A 682 19.55 -31.80 19.85
N THR A 683 20.38 -32.17 20.83
CA THR A 683 19.95 -32.38 22.22
C THR A 683 19.53 -31.07 22.87
N ASP A 684 20.34 -30.03 22.73
CA ASP A 684 20.05 -28.72 23.31
C ASP A 684 18.88 -28.04 22.60
N LEU A 685 18.73 -28.23 21.29
CA LEU A 685 17.58 -27.74 20.54
C LEU A 685 16.28 -28.41 20.99
N MET A 686 16.29 -29.74 21.19
CA MET A 686 15.13 -30.45 21.73
C MET A 686 14.76 -29.92 23.11
N LYS A 687 15.75 -29.67 23.98
CA LYS A 687 15.52 -29.08 25.30
C LYS A 687 14.93 -27.67 25.20
N ALA A 688 15.43 -26.83 24.30
CA ALA A 688 14.91 -25.49 24.07
C ALA A 688 13.44 -25.52 23.59
N VAL A 689 13.11 -26.43 22.66
CA VAL A 689 11.73 -26.65 22.19
C VAL A 689 10.81 -27.08 23.34
N GLN A 690 11.26 -28.00 24.20
CA GLN A 690 10.48 -28.44 25.36
C GLN A 690 10.28 -27.33 26.39
N ASN A 691 11.34 -26.53 26.67
CA ASN A 691 11.22 -25.38 27.57
C ASN A 691 10.22 -24.36 27.00
N ARG A 692 10.32 -24.05 25.70
CA ARG A 692 9.39 -23.14 25.02
C ARG A 692 7.93 -23.56 25.16
N LEU A 693 7.64 -24.84 24.91
CA LEU A 693 6.29 -25.40 25.10
C LEU A 693 5.82 -25.21 26.55
N ASN A 694 6.63 -25.64 27.53
CA ASN A 694 6.27 -25.57 28.94
C ASN A 694 6.06 -24.12 29.42
N ASP A 695 7.02 -23.23 29.16
CA ASP A 695 7.02 -21.86 29.68
C ASP A 695 5.86 -21.05 29.10
N LEU A 696 5.67 -21.13 27.77
CA LEU A 696 4.61 -20.38 27.08
C LEU A 696 3.22 -20.89 27.46
N LEU A 697 2.99 -22.19 27.33
CA LEU A 697 1.63 -22.75 27.48
C LEU A 697 1.21 -22.88 28.94
N THR A 698 2.14 -23.06 29.88
CA THR A 698 1.79 -23.02 31.31
C THR A 698 1.39 -21.61 31.72
N ARG A 699 2.10 -20.58 31.24
CA ARG A 699 1.78 -19.18 31.54
C ARG A 699 0.41 -18.76 31.00
N TYR A 700 0.10 -19.18 29.78
CA TYR A 700 -1.07 -18.72 29.03
C TYR A 700 -2.23 -19.73 28.98
N LYS A 701 -2.16 -20.79 29.78
CA LYS A 701 -3.19 -21.83 29.85
C LYS A 701 -4.60 -21.24 29.98
N GLY A 702 -5.46 -21.53 29.00
CA GLY A 702 -6.85 -21.07 28.95
C GLY A 702 -7.06 -19.59 28.62
N LYS A 703 -5.99 -18.86 28.27
CA LYS A 703 -6.08 -17.43 27.91
C LYS A 703 -6.23 -17.19 26.41
N PHE A 704 -5.73 -18.10 25.57
CA PHE A 704 -5.93 -18.05 24.12
C PHE A 704 -6.90 -19.16 23.71
N ARG A 705 -7.85 -18.83 22.83
CA ARG A 705 -8.81 -19.81 22.29
C ARG A 705 -8.15 -20.73 21.28
N HIS A 706 -7.26 -20.17 20.46
CA HIS A 706 -6.55 -20.87 19.40
C HIS A 706 -5.04 -20.70 19.57
N TYR A 707 -4.26 -21.68 19.11
CA TYR A 707 -2.82 -21.55 18.91
C TYR A 707 -2.40 -21.99 17.52
N ASP A 708 -1.65 -21.13 16.83
CA ASP A 708 -0.84 -21.56 15.69
C ASP A 708 0.40 -22.26 16.25
N VAL A 709 0.41 -23.59 16.18
CA VAL A 709 1.44 -24.40 16.88
C VAL A 709 2.78 -24.29 16.19
N ASN A 710 2.80 -24.55 14.89
CA ASN A 710 4.01 -24.47 14.08
C ASN A 710 3.65 -23.89 12.71
N ASN A 711 4.04 -22.64 12.50
CA ASN A 711 3.64 -21.83 11.35
C ASN A 711 4.45 -22.22 10.10
N GLU A 712 3.80 -22.22 8.94
CA GLU A 712 4.41 -22.32 7.59
C GLU A 712 5.20 -23.62 7.35
N MET A 713 4.60 -24.75 7.70
CA MET A 713 5.22 -26.08 7.58
C MET A 713 5.34 -26.56 6.13
N LEU A 714 4.61 -25.97 5.18
CA LEU A 714 4.76 -26.22 3.75
C LEU A 714 5.96 -25.50 3.14
N HIS A 715 6.45 -24.43 3.79
CA HIS A 715 7.53 -23.57 3.27
C HIS A 715 8.84 -23.68 4.05
N GLY A 716 8.81 -24.16 5.28
CA GLY A 716 9.99 -24.39 6.11
C GLY A 716 10.04 -25.80 6.70
N SER A 717 11.23 -26.25 7.09
CA SER A 717 11.48 -27.56 7.72
C SER A 717 12.54 -27.52 8.82
N PHE A 718 12.88 -26.35 9.36
CA PHE A 718 14.00 -26.17 10.29
C PHE A 718 13.97 -27.15 11.47
N TYR A 719 12.84 -27.27 12.16
CA TYR A 719 12.75 -28.16 13.33
C TYR A 719 12.72 -29.61 12.90
N GLN A 720 12.01 -29.93 11.83
CA GLN A 720 11.92 -31.28 11.28
C GLN A 720 13.29 -31.82 10.87
N ASP A 721 14.08 -31.03 10.17
CA ASP A 721 15.39 -31.44 9.64
C ASP A 721 16.41 -31.66 10.76
N LYS A 722 16.35 -30.86 11.83
CA LYS A 722 17.27 -30.98 12.97
C LYS A 722 16.84 -32.01 14.02
N LEU A 723 15.55 -32.11 14.30
CA LEU A 723 15.04 -32.93 15.41
C LEU A 723 14.46 -34.27 14.93
N GLY A 724 14.08 -34.37 13.65
CA GLY A 724 13.49 -35.56 13.03
C GLY A 724 12.00 -35.38 12.73
N LYS A 725 11.47 -36.23 11.84
CA LYS A 725 10.10 -36.13 11.29
C LYS A 725 8.97 -36.07 12.33
N ASP A 726 9.15 -36.72 13.50
CA ASP A 726 8.10 -36.84 14.51
C ASP A 726 7.94 -35.55 15.35
N ILE A 727 8.85 -34.58 15.23
CA ILE A 727 8.85 -33.39 16.09
C ILE A 727 7.58 -32.55 15.93
N ARG A 728 7.07 -32.40 14.71
CA ARG A 728 5.87 -31.61 14.43
C ARG A 728 4.67 -32.20 15.17
N ALA A 729 4.43 -33.50 15.05
CA ALA A 729 3.36 -34.18 15.77
C ALA A 729 3.55 -34.07 17.31
N ASN A 730 4.78 -34.18 17.80
CA ASN A 730 5.09 -34.05 19.23
C ASN A 730 4.84 -32.64 19.78
N MET A 731 5.10 -31.59 19.01
CA MET A 731 4.77 -30.20 19.39
C MET A 731 3.26 -30.05 19.65
N PHE A 732 2.42 -30.53 18.73
CA PHE A 732 0.96 -30.51 18.89
C PHE A 732 0.49 -31.35 20.09
N LYS A 733 1.01 -32.57 20.27
CA LYS A 733 0.65 -33.43 21.41
C LYS A 733 0.99 -32.77 22.74
N THR A 734 2.20 -32.23 22.86
CA THR A 734 2.67 -31.56 24.08
C THR A 734 1.87 -30.28 24.32
N ALA A 735 1.56 -29.53 23.25
CA ALA A 735 0.77 -28.32 23.37
C ALA A 735 -0.63 -28.60 23.93
N HIS A 736 -1.31 -29.63 23.42
CA HIS A 736 -2.62 -30.04 23.90
C HIS A 736 -2.60 -30.58 25.33
N GLN A 737 -1.52 -31.26 25.74
CA GLN A 737 -1.36 -31.72 27.12
C GLN A 737 -1.23 -30.55 28.11
N LEU A 738 -0.49 -29.51 27.73
CA LEU A 738 -0.26 -28.34 28.58
C LEU A 738 -1.50 -27.44 28.65
N ASP A 739 -2.15 -27.20 27.50
CA ASP A 739 -3.40 -26.47 27.40
C ASP A 739 -4.46 -27.21 26.55
N PRO A 740 -5.27 -28.10 27.18
CA PRO A 740 -6.31 -28.84 26.48
C PRO A 740 -7.53 -27.98 26.11
N SER A 741 -7.60 -26.72 26.56
CA SER A 741 -8.74 -25.84 26.33
C SER A 741 -8.64 -25.06 25.01
N ALA A 742 -7.45 -25.00 24.41
CA ALA A 742 -7.21 -24.31 23.16
C ALA A 742 -7.33 -25.25 21.95
N THR A 743 -7.93 -24.75 20.87
CA THR A 743 -7.90 -25.41 19.56
C THR A 743 -6.54 -25.20 18.90
N LEU A 744 -5.89 -26.27 18.47
CA LEU A 744 -4.57 -26.21 17.85
C LEU A 744 -4.69 -26.15 16.32
N PHE A 745 -4.10 -25.12 15.73
CA PHE A 745 -4.14 -24.84 14.30
C PHE A 745 -2.81 -25.19 13.63
N VAL A 746 -2.91 -25.79 12.45
CA VAL A 746 -1.90 -25.59 11.39
C VAL A 746 -2.16 -24.23 10.73
N ASN A 747 -1.14 -23.52 10.26
CA ASN A 747 -1.30 -22.21 9.63
C ASN A 747 -0.30 -22.02 8.49
N ASP A 748 -0.80 -21.69 7.28
CA ASP A 748 0.03 -21.62 6.07
C ASP A 748 -0.54 -20.68 5.00
N TYR A 749 0.26 -20.30 3.99
CA TYR A 749 -0.08 -19.29 2.97
C TYR A 749 -0.05 -19.81 1.53
N HIS A 750 -0.66 -19.04 0.61
CA HIS A 750 -0.85 -19.41 -0.81
C HIS A 750 -1.55 -20.76 -1.02
N VAL A 751 -2.40 -21.17 -0.08
CA VAL A 751 -3.16 -22.41 -0.18
C VAL A 751 -4.38 -22.22 -1.11
N GLU A 752 -4.88 -20.99 -1.16
CA GLU A 752 -6.20 -20.61 -1.68
C GLU A 752 -6.19 -19.88 -3.03
N ASP A 753 -5.01 -19.57 -3.58
CA ASP A 753 -4.87 -18.68 -4.74
C ASP A 753 -4.30 -19.35 -6.01
N GLY A 754 -3.69 -20.54 -5.88
CA GLY A 754 -3.07 -21.26 -7.01
C GLY A 754 -1.77 -20.63 -7.50
N CYS A 755 -1.12 -19.80 -6.66
CA CYS A 755 0.05 -19.00 -7.04
C CYS A 755 1.37 -19.51 -6.46
N ASP A 756 1.40 -20.52 -5.59
CA ASP A 756 2.62 -21.19 -5.10
C ASP A 756 2.57 -22.69 -5.46
N THR A 757 3.71 -23.29 -5.81
CA THR A 757 3.79 -24.76 -6.03
C THR A 757 4.18 -25.50 -4.76
N ARG A 758 4.78 -24.82 -3.77
CA ARG A 758 5.09 -25.38 -2.46
C ARG A 758 3.81 -25.60 -1.63
N SER A 759 2.81 -24.76 -1.86
CA SER A 759 1.53 -24.79 -1.17
C SER A 759 0.40 -25.09 -2.13
N SER A 760 -0.46 -26.04 -1.77
CA SER A 760 -1.72 -26.29 -2.46
C SER A 760 -2.70 -26.91 -1.47
N PRO A 761 -4.02 -26.89 -1.75
CA PRO A 761 -5.00 -27.56 -0.91
C PRO A 761 -4.65 -29.04 -0.70
N GLU A 762 -4.21 -29.75 -1.74
CA GLU A 762 -3.84 -31.16 -1.67
C GLU A 762 -2.60 -31.41 -0.80
N LYS A 763 -1.55 -30.59 -0.96
CA LYS A 763 -0.34 -30.69 -0.13
C LYS A 763 -0.66 -30.41 1.34
N TYR A 764 -1.52 -29.42 1.59
CA TYR A 764 -1.89 -29.07 2.96
C TYR A 764 -2.77 -30.15 3.60
N ILE A 765 -3.73 -30.71 2.85
CA ILE A 765 -4.53 -31.87 3.29
C ILE A 765 -3.62 -33.04 3.65
N GLN A 766 -2.69 -33.41 2.77
CA GLN A 766 -1.77 -34.51 3.04
C GLN A 766 -0.93 -34.23 4.30
N HIS A 767 -0.43 -33.01 4.46
CA HIS A 767 0.34 -32.62 5.63
C HIS A 767 -0.47 -32.73 6.94
N ILE A 768 -1.73 -32.29 6.93
CA ILE A 768 -2.64 -32.39 8.09
C ILE A 768 -2.94 -33.86 8.41
N LEU A 769 -3.22 -34.68 7.41
CA LEU A 769 -3.47 -36.11 7.57
C LEU A 769 -2.25 -36.83 8.16
N ASP A 770 -1.03 -36.49 7.71
CA ASP A 770 0.21 -37.06 8.24
C ASP A 770 0.41 -36.72 9.73
N LEU A 771 0.05 -35.49 10.15
CA LEU A 771 0.08 -35.09 11.55
C LEU A 771 -0.96 -35.87 12.38
N GLN A 772 -2.20 -35.94 11.89
CA GLN A 772 -3.28 -36.66 12.56
C GLN A 772 -2.98 -38.17 12.68
N GLN A 773 -2.41 -38.78 11.64
CA GLN A 773 -1.99 -40.19 11.67
C GLN A 773 -0.91 -40.44 12.72
N GLN A 774 -0.03 -39.46 12.96
CA GLN A 774 0.97 -39.51 14.04
C GLN A 774 0.37 -39.20 15.42
N GLY A 775 -0.93 -38.93 15.53
CA GLY A 775 -1.64 -38.64 16.79
C GLY A 775 -1.55 -37.20 17.24
N ALA A 776 -1.25 -36.25 16.34
CA ALA A 776 -1.28 -34.83 16.63
C ALA A 776 -2.75 -34.33 16.70
N PRO A 777 -3.19 -33.68 17.78
CA PRO A 777 -4.55 -33.16 17.91
C PRO A 777 -4.74 -31.85 17.12
N VAL A 778 -4.69 -31.93 15.79
CA VAL A 778 -4.99 -30.81 14.89
C VAL A 778 -6.50 -30.53 14.94
N GLY A 779 -6.87 -29.37 15.48
CA GLY A 779 -8.25 -28.97 15.69
C GLY A 779 -8.78 -27.91 14.72
N GLY A 780 -7.91 -27.29 13.91
CA GLY A 780 -8.32 -26.30 12.92
C GLY A 780 -7.29 -26.06 11.82
N ILE A 781 -7.75 -25.47 10.72
CA ILE A 781 -6.96 -25.14 9.53
C ILE A 781 -6.87 -23.62 9.40
N GLY A 782 -5.67 -23.08 9.51
CA GLY A 782 -5.37 -21.68 9.23
C GLY A 782 -4.93 -21.52 7.79
N ILE A 783 -5.58 -20.61 7.09
CA ILE A 783 -5.18 -20.08 5.77
C ILE A 783 -4.83 -18.62 6.00
N GLN A 784 -3.57 -18.21 5.79
CA GLN A 784 -3.15 -16.84 6.05
C GLN A 784 -4.04 -15.85 5.28
N GLY A 785 -4.23 -16.01 3.97
CA GLY A 785 -5.11 -15.13 3.21
C GLY A 785 -4.43 -13.90 2.62
N HIS A 786 -3.09 -13.90 2.51
CA HIS A 786 -2.35 -12.84 1.83
C HIS A 786 -2.55 -12.91 0.32
N ILE A 787 -3.53 -12.17 -0.21
CA ILE A 787 -3.93 -12.27 -1.62
C ILE A 787 -3.84 -10.93 -2.35
N ASP A 788 -3.44 -10.94 -3.62
CA ASP A 788 -3.35 -9.73 -4.46
C ASP A 788 -4.59 -9.55 -5.36
N SER A 789 -5.01 -10.61 -6.04
CA SER A 789 -6.07 -10.55 -7.06
C SER A 789 -7.12 -11.65 -6.85
N PRO A 790 -7.91 -11.59 -5.77
CA PRO A 790 -8.80 -12.69 -5.39
C PRO A 790 -9.87 -12.96 -6.46
N VAL A 791 -10.05 -14.25 -6.75
CA VAL A 791 -11.13 -14.79 -7.59
C VAL A 791 -11.93 -15.80 -6.79
N GLY A 792 -13.19 -15.48 -6.54
CA GLY A 792 -14.07 -16.23 -5.65
C GLY A 792 -14.10 -17.74 -5.89
N PRO A 793 -14.33 -18.21 -7.13
CA PRO A 793 -14.33 -19.65 -7.44
C PRO A 793 -13.00 -20.38 -7.22
N ILE A 794 -11.85 -19.71 -7.34
CA ILE A 794 -10.54 -20.32 -7.02
C ILE A 794 -10.42 -20.53 -5.51
N VAL A 795 -10.70 -19.49 -4.74
CA VAL A 795 -10.70 -19.54 -3.27
C VAL A 795 -11.69 -20.60 -2.78
N CYS A 796 -12.92 -20.59 -3.31
CA CYS A 796 -13.96 -21.57 -2.97
C CYS A 796 -13.52 -23.00 -3.25
N SER A 797 -12.87 -23.27 -4.40
CA SER A 797 -12.33 -24.61 -4.72
C SER A 797 -11.31 -25.09 -3.69
N ALA A 798 -10.42 -24.21 -3.21
CA ALA A 798 -9.50 -24.54 -2.13
C ALA A 798 -10.23 -24.83 -0.81
N LEU A 799 -11.22 -24.01 -0.45
CA LEU A 799 -12.02 -24.18 0.76
C LEU A 799 -12.87 -25.46 0.73
N ASP A 800 -13.44 -25.82 -0.41
CA ASP A 800 -14.22 -27.05 -0.61
C ASP A 800 -13.33 -28.28 -0.39
N LYS A 801 -12.11 -28.27 -0.95
CA LYS A 801 -11.13 -29.36 -0.76
C LYS A 801 -10.71 -29.50 0.70
N LEU A 802 -10.32 -28.39 1.34
CA LEU A 802 -9.91 -28.39 2.75
C LEU A 802 -11.06 -28.78 3.67
N GLY A 803 -12.28 -28.36 3.35
CA GLY A 803 -13.50 -28.66 4.09
C GLY A 803 -13.81 -30.16 4.19
N THR A 804 -13.26 -30.98 3.28
CA THR A 804 -13.40 -32.45 3.35
C THR A 804 -12.77 -33.07 4.59
N LEU A 805 -11.84 -32.37 5.26
CA LEU A 805 -11.24 -32.81 6.52
C LEU A 805 -12.20 -32.70 7.72
N GLY A 806 -13.30 -31.96 7.59
CA GLY A 806 -14.33 -31.86 8.64
C GLY A 806 -13.91 -31.11 9.90
N ILE A 807 -12.76 -30.42 9.88
CA ILE A 807 -12.29 -29.52 10.95
C ILE A 807 -12.46 -28.05 10.50
N PRO A 808 -12.68 -27.11 11.44
CA PRO A 808 -12.95 -25.71 11.10
C PRO A 808 -11.78 -25.03 10.38
N ILE A 809 -12.11 -24.21 9.39
CA ILE A 809 -11.15 -23.40 8.63
C ILE A 809 -11.27 -21.93 9.06
N TRP A 810 -10.14 -21.25 9.19
CA TRP A 810 -10.06 -19.82 9.48
C TRP A 810 -9.18 -19.13 8.45
N PHE A 811 -9.63 -17.97 7.97
CA PHE A 811 -8.69 -17.00 7.43
C PHE A 811 -8.01 -16.31 8.62
N THR A 812 -6.69 -16.49 8.76
CA THR A 812 -5.94 -16.13 9.98
C THR A 812 -5.18 -14.81 9.86
N GLU A 813 -4.88 -14.37 8.64
CA GLU A 813 -4.01 -13.22 8.34
C GLU A 813 -4.49 -12.49 7.05
N LEU A 814 -5.81 -12.40 6.85
CA LEU A 814 -6.40 -11.90 5.60
C LEU A 814 -6.02 -10.44 5.37
N ASP A 815 -5.39 -10.18 4.23
CA ASP A 815 -5.24 -8.84 3.69
C ASP A 815 -5.23 -8.86 2.15
N VAL A 816 -5.58 -7.71 1.58
CA VAL A 816 -5.58 -7.47 0.13
C VAL A 816 -4.79 -6.20 -0.13
N SER A 817 -4.02 -6.15 -1.21
CA SER A 817 -3.19 -4.99 -1.54
C SER A 817 -3.55 -4.43 -2.91
N SER A 818 -3.77 -3.13 -2.98
CA SER A 818 -3.81 -2.37 -4.24
C SER A 818 -3.59 -0.91 -3.94
N THR A 819 -2.81 -0.23 -4.80
CA THR A 819 -2.60 1.22 -4.71
C THR A 819 -3.90 2.01 -4.88
N ASN A 820 -4.90 1.43 -5.56
CA ASN A 820 -6.22 2.02 -5.69
C ASN A 820 -7.16 1.49 -4.60
N GLU A 821 -7.67 2.38 -3.75
CA GLU A 821 -8.51 2.00 -2.61
C GLU A 821 -9.85 1.35 -3.01
N TYR A 822 -10.40 1.62 -4.19
CA TYR A 822 -11.63 0.99 -4.67
C TYR A 822 -11.39 -0.46 -5.08
N VAL A 823 -10.27 -0.71 -5.75
CA VAL A 823 -9.86 -2.07 -6.15
C VAL A 823 -9.62 -2.91 -4.89
N ARG A 824 -8.90 -2.36 -3.92
CA ARG A 824 -8.72 -2.96 -2.59
C ARG A 824 -10.05 -3.22 -1.88
N ALA A 825 -11.00 -2.30 -1.95
CA ALA A 825 -12.33 -2.48 -1.36
C ALA A 825 -13.09 -3.66 -2.00
N ASP A 826 -13.04 -3.77 -3.31
CA ASP A 826 -13.70 -4.85 -4.05
C ASP A 826 -13.03 -6.20 -3.77
N ASP A 827 -11.70 -6.25 -3.68
CA ASP A 827 -10.94 -7.45 -3.35
C ASP A 827 -11.24 -7.96 -1.94
N LEU A 828 -11.29 -7.05 -0.97
CA LEU A 828 -11.66 -7.38 0.40
C LEU A 828 -13.09 -7.92 0.45
N GLU A 829 -14.03 -7.32 -0.29
CA GLU A 829 -15.40 -7.81 -0.35
C GLU A 829 -15.50 -9.22 -0.95
N VAL A 830 -14.69 -9.55 -1.97
CA VAL A 830 -14.62 -10.92 -2.51
C VAL A 830 -14.26 -11.89 -1.38
N MET A 831 -13.13 -11.66 -0.70
CA MET A 831 -12.65 -12.59 0.33
C MET A 831 -13.63 -12.71 1.50
N LEU A 832 -14.15 -11.58 1.99
CA LEU A 832 -15.09 -11.55 3.11
C LEU A 832 -16.41 -12.25 2.78
N ARG A 833 -16.94 -12.10 1.55
CA ARG A 833 -18.17 -12.78 1.14
C ARG A 833 -17.95 -14.27 0.92
N GLU A 834 -16.83 -14.69 0.34
CA GLU A 834 -16.51 -16.12 0.19
C GLU A 834 -16.42 -16.78 1.58
N ALA A 835 -15.70 -16.15 2.51
CA ALA A 835 -15.59 -16.64 3.89
C ALA A 835 -16.96 -16.73 4.60
N MET A 836 -17.78 -15.68 4.51
CA MET A 836 -19.11 -15.65 5.14
C MET A 836 -20.07 -16.68 4.51
N ALA A 837 -19.92 -16.98 3.23
CA ALA A 837 -20.79 -17.90 2.49
C ALA A 837 -20.33 -19.36 2.49
N HIS A 838 -19.13 -19.68 2.96
CA HIS A 838 -18.60 -21.05 2.95
C HIS A 838 -18.85 -21.78 4.29
N PRO A 839 -19.43 -22.99 4.29
CA PRO A 839 -19.85 -23.67 5.53
C PRO A 839 -18.68 -24.15 6.42
N ALA A 840 -17.52 -24.44 5.84
CA ALA A 840 -16.34 -24.87 6.60
C ALA A 840 -15.57 -23.71 7.28
N ILE A 841 -15.90 -22.46 6.94
CA ILE A 841 -15.22 -21.29 7.54
C ILE A 841 -15.89 -20.94 8.86
N ASP A 842 -15.10 -20.83 9.92
CA ASP A 842 -15.57 -20.47 11.25
C ASP A 842 -15.06 -19.11 11.74
N GLY A 843 -14.15 -18.46 11.01
CA GLY A 843 -13.74 -17.10 11.34
C GLY A 843 -12.81 -16.46 10.32
N VAL A 844 -12.71 -15.14 10.42
CA VAL A 844 -11.84 -14.30 9.60
C VAL A 844 -11.06 -13.34 10.49
N MET A 845 -9.78 -13.18 10.19
CA MET A 845 -8.86 -12.33 10.93
C MET A 845 -8.09 -11.49 9.94
N LEU A 846 -8.26 -10.18 10.00
CA LEU A 846 -7.52 -9.26 9.14
C LEU A 846 -6.09 -9.07 9.64
N TRP A 847 -5.08 -9.06 8.77
CA TRP A 847 -3.68 -8.86 9.19
C TRP A 847 -3.31 -7.38 9.37
N GLY A 848 -4.04 -6.75 10.28
CA GLY A 848 -3.99 -5.32 10.54
C GLY A 848 -5.10 -4.57 9.78
N PHE A 849 -5.21 -3.28 10.05
CA PHE A 849 -6.20 -2.42 9.39
C PHE A 849 -5.79 -0.94 9.27
N TRP A 850 -4.59 -0.57 9.73
CA TRP A 850 -4.16 0.83 9.86
C TRP A 850 -2.85 1.05 9.10
N GLU A 851 -2.78 2.09 8.26
CA GLU A 851 -1.75 2.29 7.22
C GLU A 851 -0.31 2.03 7.67
N LEU A 852 0.12 2.67 8.76
CA LEU A 852 1.50 2.56 9.25
C LEU A 852 1.77 1.29 10.09
N PHE A 853 0.81 0.38 10.14
CA PHE A 853 0.85 -0.86 10.94
C PHE A 853 0.49 -2.10 10.12
N MET A 854 0.56 -2.01 8.79
CA MET A 854 0.40 -3.15 7.89
C MET A 854 1.77 -3.76 7.55
N SER A 855 1.85 -5.08 7.40
CA SER A 855 3.02 -5.76 6.85
C SER A 855 3.11 -5.62 5.33
N ARG A 856 1.96 -5.50 4.66
CA ARG A 856 1.83 -5.26 3.21
C ARG A 856 1.42 -3.81 2.97
N GLU A 857 2.13 -3.15 2.05
CA GLU A 857 1.77 -1.80 1.63
C GLU A 857 0.36 -1.79 1.01
N ASN A 858 -0.33 -0.66 1.16
CA ASN A 858 -1.65 -0.44 0.60
C ASN A 858 -2.66 -1.53 0.99
N SER A 859 -2.62 -2.06 2.22
CA SER A 859 -3.56 -3.08 2.71
C SER A 859 -4.47 -2.62 3.85
N HIS A 860 -4.41 -1.35 4.21
CA HIS A 860 -5.16 -0.76 5.33
C HIS A 860 -6.62 -0.45 5.01
N LEU A 861 -7.42 -0.34 6.07
CA LEU A 861 -8.80 0.18 6.06
C LEU A 861 -8.85 1.65 6.50
N VAL A 862 -7.91 2.04 7.36
CA VAL A 862 -7.80 3.35 7.99
C VAL A 862 -6.43 3.94 7.65
N ASN A 863 -6.42 5.15 7.07
CA ASN A 863 -5.21 5.90 6.74
C ASN A 863 -4.44 6.26 8.02
N ALA A 864 -3.18 6.65 7.88
CA ALA A 864 -2.27 6.91 9.00
C ALA A 864 -2.88 7.80 10.10
N GLU A 865 -3.65 8.82 9.71
CA GLU A 865 -4.25 9.83 10.59
C GLU A 865 -5.71 9.52 10.99
N GLY A 866 -6.20 8.29 10.78
CA GLY A 866 -7.51 7.85 11.28
C GLY A 866 -8.69 7.96 10.32
N GLU A 867 -8.47 8.43 9.09
CA GLU A 867 -9.53 8.54 8.07
C GLU A 867 -9.80 7.20 7.39
N LEU A 868 -11.09 6.84 7.25
CA LEU A 868 -11.50 5.64 6.52
C LEU A 868 -11.32 5.82 5.02
N ASN A 869 -10.60 4.87 4.41
CA ASN A 869 -10.53 4.73 2.95
C ASN A 869 -11.72 3.91 2.42
N GLU A 870 -11.81 3.73 1.10
CA GLU A 870 -12.91 2.98 0.49
C GLU A 870 -13.02 1.52 0.94
N ALA A 871 -11.90 0.86 1.23
CA ALA A 871 -11.90 -0.51 1.76
C ALA A 871 -12.47 -0.55 3.19
N GLY A 872 -12.12 0.41 4.03
CA GLY A 872 -12.70 0.56 5.38
C GLY A 872 -14.20 0.84 5.33
N LYS A 873 -14.66 1.70 4.42
CA LYS A 873 -16.10 1.95 4.20
C LYS A 873 -16.82 0.69 3.74
N ARG A 874 -16.24 -0.09 2.82
CA ARG A 874 -16.80 -1.36 2.33
C ARG A 874 -16.88 -2.41 3.44
N PHE A 875 -15.83 -2.56 4.25
CA PHE A 875 -15.81 -3.46 5.40
C PHE A 875 -16.93 -3.14 6.39
N LEU A 876 -17.09 -1.86 6.77
CA LEU A 876 -18.15 -1.45 7.69
C LEU A 876 -19.55 -1.64 7.08
N SER A 877 -19.72 -1.42 5.78
CA SER A 877 -20.96 -1.69 5.06
C SER A 877 -21.34 -3.18 5.12
N LEU A 878 -20.39 -4.09 4.88
CA LEU A 878 -20.62 -5.54 5.01
C LEU A 878 -20.99 -5.95 6.43
N LYS A 879 -20.33 -5.38 7.45
CA LYS A 879 -20.73 -5.62 8.84
C LYS A 879 -22.16 -5.18 9.13
N GLN A 880 -22.65 -4.11 8.52
CA GLN A 880 -24.06 -3.70 8.64
C GLN A 880 -24.99 -4.61 7.83
N GLU A 881 -24.60 -5.03 6.62
CA GLU A 881 -25.35 -6.01 5.81
C GLU A 881 -25.53 -7.33 6.55
N TRP A 882 -24.56 -7.73 7.37
CA TRP A 882 -24.58 -8.94 8.17
C TRP A 882 -25.23 -8.77 9.55
N LEU A 883 -26.13 -7.79 9.70
CA LEU A 883 -27.04 -7.71 10.84
C LEU A 883 -28.47 -8.03 10.41
N SER A 884 -29.18 -8.73 11.28
CA SER A 884 -30.57 -9.09 11.06
C SER A 884 -31.51 -8.07 11.68
N HIS A 885 -32.42 -7.55 10.88
CA HIS A 885 -33.48 -6.67 11.32
C HIS A 885 -34.82 -7.19 10.80
N SER A 886 -35.84 -7.21 11.65
CA SER A 886 -37.17 -7.64 11.26
C SER A 886 -38.22 -6.90 12.09
N HIS A 887 -39.40 -6.71 11.52
CA HIS A 887 -40.53 -6.14 12.24
C HIS A 887 -41.83 -6.68 11.67
N GLY A 888 -42.87 -6.68 12.48
CA GLY A 888 -44.19 -7.12 12.08
C GLY A 888 -45.11 -7.25 13.29
N TYR A 889 -46.24 -7.90 13.10
CA TYR A 889 -47.19 -8.13 14.18
C TYR A 889 -47.05 -9.57 14.69
N ALA A 890 -47.24 -9.76 15.98
CA ALA A 890 -47.42 -11.10 16.53
C ALA A 890 -48.70 -11.74 15.94
N ASP A 891 -48.65 -13.04 15.70
CA ASP A 891 -49.79 -13.81 15.21
C ASP A 891 -50.84 -14.08 16.31
N ALA A 892 -51.91 -14.79 15.96
CA ALA A 892 -52.99 -15.12 16.89
C ALA A 892 -52.53 -15.99 18.07
N GLN A 893 -51.36 -16.64 17.96
CA GLN A 893 -50.73 -17.47 18.97
C GLN A 893 -49.72 -16.69 19.81
N GLY A 894 -49.58 -15.37 19.60
CA GLY A 894 -48.62 -14.52 20.28
C GLY A 894 -47.18 -14.82 19.85
N GLN A 895 -46.98 -15.19 18.59
CA GLN A 895 -45.66 -15.54 18.05
C GLN A 895 -45.24 -14.59 16.93
N PHE A 896 -43.94 -14.38 16.78
CA PHE A 896 -43.35 -13.65 15.67
C PHE A 896 -42.15 -14.42 15.13
N SER A 897 -42.21 -14.78 13.85
CA SER A 897 -41.16 -15.57 13.19
C SER A 897 -40.37 -14.72 12.20
N PHE A 898 -39.06 -14.89 12.18
CA PHE A 898 -38.15 -14.26 11.22
C PHE A 898 -36.91 -15.14 11.01
N ARG A 899 -36.11 -14.84 9.98
CA ARG A 899 -34.83 -15.52 9.73
C ARG A 899 -33.68 -14.59 10.08
N GLY A 900 -32.71 -15.07 10.87
CA GLY A 900 -31.63 -14.24 11.41
C GLY A 900 -30.31 -14.98 11.59
N PHE A 901 -29.22 -14.21 11.62
CA PHE A 901 -27.87 -14.67 11.95
C PHE A 901 -27.77 -15.14 13.43
N SER A 902 -26.75 -15.91 13.78
CA SER A 902 -26.40 -16.09 15.19
C SER A 902 -25.91 -14.76 15.77
N GLY A 903 -26.28 -14.48 17.02
CA GLY A 903 -26.00 -13.19 17.61
C GLY A 903 -26.83 -12.81 18.82
N THR A 904 -26.51 -11.64 19.35
CA THR A 904 -27.33 -10.97 20.36
C THR A 904 -28.32 -10.02 19.69
N TYR A 905 -29.57 -10.08 20.14
CA TYR A 905 -30.70 -9.33 19.62
C TYR A 905 -31.37 -8.51 20.70
N ASN A 906 -31.87 -7.33 20.33
CA ASN A 906 -32.87 -6.60 21.09
C ASN A 906 -34.23 -6.74 20.41
N VAL A 907 -35.26 -7.08 21.17
CA VAL A 907 -36.66 -7.06 20.74
C VAL A 907 -37.41 -5.97 21.50
N GLU A 908 -38.10 -5.12 20.75
CA GLU A 908 -39.05 -4.13 21.23
C GLU A 908 -40.46 -4.61 20.90
N VAL A 909 -41.28 -4.76 21.93
CA VAL A 909 -42.68 -5.19 21.84
C VAL A 909 -43.58 -4.03 22.24
N VAL A 910 -44.40 -3.58 21.30
CA VAL A 910 -45.32 -2.45 21.47
C VAL A 910 -46.75 -2.97 21.45
N THR A 911 -47.43 -2.85 22.58
CA THR A 911 -48.85 -3.15 22.77
C THR A 911 -49.64 -1.84 22.89
N LEU A 912 -50.97 -1.91 22.94
CA LEU A 912 -51.81 -0.72 23.19
C LEU A 912 -51.54 -0.06 24.56
N ALA A 913 -51.06 -0.82 25.55
CA ALA A 913 -50.89 -0.35 26.93
C ALA A 913 -49.43 -0.04 27.30
N LYS A 914 -48.46 -0.78 26.73
CA LYS A 914 -47.05 -0.70 27.12
C LYS A 914 -46.09 -0.97 25.97
N LYS A 915 -44.88 -0.41 26.11
CA LYS A 915 -43.69 -0.68 25.29
C LYS A 915 -42.65 -1.37 26.16
N VAL A 916 -42.22 -2.57 25.75
CA VAL A 916 -41.24 -3.40 26.49
C VAL A 916 -40.05 -3.68 25.58
N SER A 917 -38.83 -3.65 26.13
CA SER A 917 -37.61 -4.03 25.43
C SER A 917 -36.88 -5.13 26.18
N LYS A 918 -36.44 -6.18 25.47
CA LYS A 918 -35.71 -7.34 26.01
C LYS A 918 -34.55 -7.71 25.09
N THR A 919 -33.53 -8.35 25.66
CA THR A 919 -32.40 -8.90 24.91
C THR A 919 -32.46 -10.42 24.94
N PHE A 920 -32.11 -11.06 23.82
CA PHE A 920 -31.98 -12.51 23.71
C PHE A 920 -30.80 -12.88 22.81
N VAL A 921 -30.32 -14.11 22.92
CA VAL A 921 -29.19 -14.64 22.14
C VAL A 921 -29.69 -15.77 21.25
N VAL A 922 -29.15 -15.85 20.03
CA VAL A 922 -29.40 -16.92 19.07
C VAL A 922 -28.08 -17.61 18.79
N ASP A 923 -27.93 -18.84 19.27
CA ASP A 923 -26.73 -19.64 19.03
C ASP A 923 -26.66 -20.16 17.58
N LYS A 924 -25.43 -20.46 17.13
CA LYS A 924 -25.17 -21.13 15.84
C LYS A 924 -25.91 -22.48 15.79
N GLY A 925 -26.55 -22.78 14.67
CA GLY A 925 -27.19 -24.07 14.42
C GLY A 925 -28.17 -24.04 13.23
N ASP A 926 -28.52 -25.23 12.76
CA ASP A 926 -29.28 -25.39 11.50
C ASP A 926 -30.80 -25.56 11.70
N SER A 927 -31.24 -25.90 12.92
CA SER A 927 -32.66 -26.09 13.25
C SER A 927 -33.38 -24.77 13.49
N SER A 928 -34.72 -24.75 13.44
CA SER A 928 -35.47 -23.59 13.94
C SER A 928 -35.29 -23.46 15.46
N VAL A 929 -35.34 -22.22 15.97
CA VAL A 929 -35.25 -21.95 17.42
C VAL A 929 -36.49 -21.23 17.91
N LEU A 930 -37.04 -21.71 19.03
CA LEU A 930 -38.11 -21.05 19.77
C LEU A 930 -37.51 -20.29 20.95
N VAL A 931 -37.70 -18.97 21.00
CA VAL A 931 -37.23 -18.11 22.09
C VAL A 931 -38.45 -17.58 22.85
N SER A 932 -38.53 -17.86 24.15
CA SER A 932 -39.61 -17.34 25.00
C SER A 932 -39.23 -15.97 25.55
N ILE A 933 -40.11 -14.98 25.37
CA ILE A 933 -39.93 -13.60 25.82
C ILE A 933 -41.04 -13.27 26.82
N ASP A 934 -40.65 -13.02 28.07
CA ASP A 934 -41.58 -12.67 29.14
C ASP A 934 -41.76 -11.15 29.28
N LEU A 935 -43.01 -10.67 29.18
CA LEU A 935 -43.36 -9.26 28.94
C LEU A 935 -43.83 -8.44 30.13
#